data_AF-A0A1W1CRJ5-F1
#
_entry.id   AF-A0A1W1CRJ5-F1
#
_cell.length_a   1.000
_cell.length_b   1.000
_cell.length_c   1.000
_cell.angle_alpha   90.00
_cell.angle_beta   90.00
_cell.angle_gamma   90.00
#
_symmetry.space_group_name_H-M   'P 1'
#
loop_
_entity.id
_entity.type
_entity.pdbx_description
1 polymer ?
#
loop_
_entity_poly.entity_id
_entity_poly.type
_entity_poly.pdbx_seq_one_letter_code
_entity_poly.pdbx_strand_id
1 'polypeptide(L)'
;MLNGEYPSATAGNLHELMFNYKNDNFSCSIQIDDVDGYFIETLSQKDEHTQVERDTLIENLRLSEGIIFFFPYQRLFDEKSIKEFNYEIDTIISKLKSMYDDRSSIPIPVAIAISKWDNSPHYQKENELEEALAYINNHKFLRLAKEKIEVNFKYVKIVPISAIGNDIKKLNPYNLKVPIEFFLEETYKNWVEKINKLENDKEKLLNFLSKINFDMKSYDNGKYDKLYKSLEKEYAQKLLKELERLKSIQEYKDFEKKYKSIINSLLPKNIEAILKVKKQLSRTQKVKRFSGLTLMAIIIISILAWNADKLLIKNESELFADIVTNYNNNNYEDAQDNIEDYLSEYADGNTINLEHKQKILTFKSQIDETLKKREREKRVTEVLSEAQKIVVDKNFYNIDRIDEIFTSMNEMGIDDKKLKTELLEVKDRLATKENYSEFKDKLESKSFSEALSFVQTDWQERYGKDKKIAVGLILNKLLNRKVKELLEDISDIVDVDAYNNLDKTLKNIKDLQENTGIEKVNYKATLNDENKNRLEDILREYRKYSDALKNGIVPKQIAFGAESKDNEPLGFECSSEYQIILNIDIKTYHYDNNDVCDNIKMSWRNSQNFSEHSYSVKVIEEDLVENDEYSSSFSLNKNDLIKLVNHETIKKDIGKSYYIEISN
;
A
#
# COMPACT_ATOMS: atom_id res chain seq x y z
N MET A 1 -26.86 5.00 -0.34
CA MET A 1 -27.54 5.41 -1.59
C MET A 1 -26.85 6.68 -2.05
N LEU A 2 -26.30 6.69 -3.25
CA LEU A 2 -25.68 7.89 -3.85
C LEU A 2 -26.79 8.85 -4.24
N ASN A 3 -26.71 10.13 -3.84
CA ASN A 3 -27.71 11.17 -4.13
C ASN A 3 -27.69 11.63 -5.61
N GLY A 4 -27.53 10.71 -6.56
CA GLY A 4 -27.39 11.03 -7.98
C GLY A 4 -26.07 11.71 -8.37
N GLU A 5 -25.13 11.82 -7.43
CA GLU A 5 -23.77 12.30 -7.66
C GLU A 5 -22.80 11.11 -7.69
N TYR A 6 -21.84 11.13 -8.62
CA TYR A 6 -20.75 10.16 -8.63
C TYR A 6 -19.98 10.30 -7.31
N PRO A 7 -19.67 9.19 -6.60
CA PRO A 7 -18.79 9.27 -5.45
C PRO A 7 -17.47 9.88 -5.90
N SER A 8 -16.93 10.80 -5.10
CA SER A 8 -15.57 11.32 -5.29
C SER A 8 -14.64 10.11 -5.47
N ALA A 9 -13.77 10.14 -6.49
CA ALA A 9 -12.69 9.16 -6.59
C ALA A 9 -11.98 9.14 -5.24
N THR A 10 -11.91 7.97 -4.61
CA THR A 10 -11.18 7.81 -3.36
C THR A 10 -9.72 8.05 -3.69
N ALA A 11 -9.20 9.23 -3.33
CA ALA A 11 -7.76 9.47 -3.37
C ALA A 11 -7.07 8.33 -2.62
N GLY A 12 -6.17 7.64 -3.31
CA GLY A 12 -5.51 6.40 -2.94
C GLY A 12 -4.98 6.37 -1.51
N ASN A 13 -5.82 5.92 -0.60
CA ASN A 13 -5.35 5.14 0.53
C ASN A 13 -5.51 3.68 0.10
N LEU A 14 -4.49 2.85 0.31
CA LEU A 14 -4.55 1.39 0.28
C LEU A 14 -5.67 0.89 1.22
N HIS A 15 -6.93 1.05 0.81
CA HIS A 15 -8.09 0.53 1.51
C HIS A 15 -8.50 -0.72 0.75
N GLU A 16 -7.93 -1.83 1.19
CA GLU A 16 -8.24 -3.20 0.77
C GLU A 16 -9.77 -3.38 0.74
N LEU A 17 -10.35 -3.49 -0.47
CA LEU A 17 -11.75 -3.83 -0.60
C LEU A 17 -11.90 -5.33 -0.33
N MET A 18 -12.28 -5.67 0.90
CA MET A 18 -12.50 -7.06 1.31
C MET A 18 -13.99 -7.43 1.26
N PHE A 19 -14.33 -8.52 0.58
CA PHE A 19 -15.69 -9.08 0.59
C PHE A 19 -15.70 -10.60 0.44
N ASN A 20 -16.76 -11.24 0.92
CA ASN A 20 -16.95 -12.68 0.75
C ASN A 20 -17.72 -12.94 -0.54
N TYR A 21 -17.14 -13.74 -1.43
CA TYR A 21 -17.78 -14.18 -2.66
C TYR A 21 -18.23 -15.64 -2.52
N LYS A 22 -19.51 -15.90 -2.83
CA LYS A 22 -20.08 -17.23 -2.80
C LYS A 22 -21.04 -17.45 -3.96
N ASN A 23 -20.83 -18.53 -4.69
CA ASN A 23 -21.77 -19.10 -5.65
C ASN A 23 -21.76 -20.65 -5.52
N ASP A 24 -22.31 -21.36 -6.50
CA ASP A 24 -22.37 -22.83 -6.48
C ASP A 24 -20.98 -23.48 -6.53
N ASN A 25 -20.00 -22.83 -7.15
CA ASN A 25 -18.65 -23.36 -7.37
C ASN A 25 -17.59 -22.78 -6.41
N PHE A 26 -17.79 -21.56 -5.90
CA PHE A 26 -16.78 -20.80 -5.17
C PHE A 26 -17.31 -20.33 -3.81
N SER A 27 -16.43 -20.32 -2.81
CA SER A 27 -16.73 -19.78 -1.47
C SER A 27 -15.45 -19.24 -0.84
N CYS A 28 -15.04 -18.04 -1.21
CA CYS A 28 -13.77 -17.43 -0.82
C CYS A 28 -13.94 -16.00 -0.31
N SER A 29 -12.92 -15.50 0.38
CA SER A 29 -12.77 -14.08 0.69
C SER A 29 -11.90 -13.45 -0.39
N ILE A 30 -12.32 -12.30 -0.92
CA ILE A 30 -11.65 -11.58 -1.98
C ILE A 30 -11.19 -10.24 -1.43
N GLN A 31 -9.94 -9.91 -1.72
CA GLN A 31 -9.33 -8.61 -1.51
C GLN A 31 -9.06 -8.00 -2.89
N ILE A 32 -9.47 -6.74 -3.08
CA ILE A 32 -9.10 -5.95 -4.25
C ILE A 32 -8.29 -4.76 -3.75
N ASP A 33 -7.04 -4.71 -4.18
CA ASP A 33 -6.17 -3.55 -3.96
C ASP A 33 -6.42 -2.57 -5.11
N ASP A 34 -7.01 -1.42 -4.79
CA ASP A 34 -7.17 -0.34 -5.76
C ASP A 34 -5.87 0.45 -5.86
N VAL A 35 -5.46 0.74 -7.09
CA VAL A 35 -4.24 1.49 -7.38
C VAL A 35 -4.63 2.58 -8.36
N ASP A 36 -4.79 3.81 -7.86
CA ASP A 36 -5.13 4.97 -8.69
C ASP A 36 -3.89 5.54 -9.41
N GLY A 37 -4.13 6.45 -10.37
CA GLY A 37 -3.14 6.98 -11.34
C GLY A 37 -1.92 7.73 -10.75
N TYR A 38 -1.68 7.67 -9.44
CA TYR A 38 -0.39 7.96 -8.82
C TYR A 38 0.67 6.88 -9.14
N PHE A 39 0.24 5.78 -9.81
CA PHE A 39 1.02 4.63 -10.26
C PHE A 39 2.38 4.95 -10.88
N ILE A 40 2.46 5.95 -11.78
CA ILE A 40 3.71 6.36 -12.43
C ILE A 40 4.59 7.14 -11.47
N GLU A 41 4.06 8.07 -10.66
CA GLU A 41 4.88 8.86 -9.74
C GLU A 41 5.56 7.97 -8.69
N THR A 42 4.82 7.01 -8.10
CA THR A 42 5.35 6.09 -7.08
C THR A 42 6.37 5.08 -7.64
N LEU A 43 6.28 4.68 -8.92
CA LEU A 43 7.22 3.73 -9.53
C LEU A 43 8.39 4.39 -10.29
N SER A 44 8.21 5.63 -10.78
CA SER A 44 9.23 6.36 -11.55
C SER A 44 10.17 7.19 -10.67
N GLN A 45 9.71 7.65 -9.50
CA GLN A 45 10.54 8.44 -8.59
C GLN A 45 11.39 7.51 -7.73
N LYS A 46 12.71 7.50 -7.94
CA LYS A 46 13.69 6.87 -7.03
C LYS A 46 13.94 7.80 -5.84
N ASP A 47 12.89 8.21 -5.13
CA ASP A 47 13.06 8.88 -3.85
C ASP A 47 12.93 7.87 -2.69
N GLU A 48 13.49 8.21 -1.53
CA GLU A 48 13.40 7.39 -0.32
C GLU A 48 12.02 7.47 0.34
N HIS A 49 11.23 8.50 0.01
CA HIS A 49 9.92 8.77 0.62
C HIS A 49 8.79 7.87 0.07
N THR A 50 8.90 7.42 -1.18
CA THR A 50 7.94 6.51 -1.85
C THR A 50 8.38 5.04 -1.82
N GLN A 51 9.53 4.72 -1.20
CA GLN A 51 10.10 3.37 -1.18
C GLN A 51 9.14 2.34 -0.57
N VAL A 52 8.48 2.67 0.55
CA VAL A 52 7.56 1.76 1.25
C VAL A 52 6.33 1.47 0.40
N GLU A 53 5.75 2.49 -0.24
CA GLU A 53 4.58 2.36 -1.11
C GLU A 53 4.92 1.54 -2.36
N ARG A 54 6.08 1.80 -2.96
CA ARG A 54 6.62 1.02 -4.07
C ARG A 54 6.82 -0.44 -3.70
N ASP A 55 7.46 -0.73 -2.56
CA ASP A 55 7.72 -2.11 -2.13
C ASP A 55 6.42 -2.84 -1.80
N THR A 56 5.45 -2.15 -1.19
CA THR A 56 4.11 -2.68 -0.91
C THR A 56 3.39 -3.02 -2.20
N LEU A 57 3.40 -2.13 -3.19
CA LEU A 57 2.80 -2.37 -4.50
C LEU A 57 3.45 -3.54 -5.23
N ILE A 58 4.78 -3.63 -5.21
CA ILE A 58 5.55 -4.74 -5.80
C ILE A 58 5.16 -6.07 -5.13
N GLU A 59 5.01 -6.07 -3.80
CA GLU A 59 4.57 -7.25 -3.06
C GLU A 59 3.12 -7.62 -3.40
N ASN A 60 2.20 -6.65 -3.48
CA ASN A 60 0.81 -6.91 -3.88
C ASN A 60 0.71 -7.49 -5.30
N LEU A 61 1.47 -6.93 -6.25
CA LEU A 61 1.57 -7.49 -7.61
C LEU A 61 2.09 -8.93 -7.59
N ARG A 62 3.09 -9.22 -6.75
CA ARG A 62 3.67 -10.57 -6.61
C ARG A 62 2.67 -11.58 -6.02
N LEU A 63 1.84 -11.14 -5.09
CA LEU A 63 0.86 -11.97 -4.41
C LEU A 63 -0.45 -12.13 -5.19
N SER A 64 -0.73 -11.23 -6.14
CA SER A 64 -2.00 -11.20 -6.87
C SER A 64 -2.36 -12.51 -7.59
N GLU A 65 -3.59 -12.97 -7.39
CA GLU A 65 -4.19 -14.10 -8.13
C GLU A 65 -4.89 -13.67 -9.43
N GLY A 66 -5.01 -12.36 -9.69
CA GLY A 66 -5.59 -11.81 -10.91
C GLY A 66 -5.40 -10.29 -11.01
N ILE A 67 -5.45 -9.76 -12.24
CA ILE A 67 -5.29 -8.31 -12.50
C ILE A 67 -6.43 -7.82 -13.42
N ILE A 68 -7.05 -6.70 -13.07
CA ILE A 68 -8.09 -6.05 -13.88
C ILE A 68 -7.53 -4.75 -14.47
N PHE A 69 -7.53 -4.62 -15.79
CA PHE A 69 -7.27 -3.35 -16.48
C PHE A 69 -8.59 -2.72 -16.91
N PHE A 70 -8.87 -1.50 -16.45
CA PHE A 70 -10.09 -0.78 -16.81
C PHE A 70 -9.89 0.08 -18.06
N PHE A 71 -10.55 -0.30 -19.14
CA PHE A 71 -10.55 0.45 -20.40
C PHE A 71 -11.83 1.28 -20.46
N PRO A 72 -11.80 2.61 -20.38
CA PRO A 72 -13.03 3.39 -20.38
C PRO A 72 -13.68 3.40 -21.76
N TYR A 73 -14.98 3.14 -21.83
CA TYR A 73 -15.79 3.46 -23.00
C TYR A 73 -16.05 4.96 -23.07
N GLN A 74 -15.63 5.61 -24.16
CA GLN A 74 -15.83 7.04 -24.39
C GLN A 74 -16.10 7.31 -25.87
N ARG A 75 -16.90 8.35 -26.14
CA ARG A 75 -17.19 8.80 -27.53
C ARG A 75 -16.12 9.73 -28.09
N LEU A 76 -15.49 10.52 -27.22
CA LEU A 76 -14.37 11.39 -27.55
C LEU A 76 -13.14 10.86 -26.84
N PHE A 77 -12.07 10.63 -27.60
CA PHE A 77 -10.85 10.01 -27.10
C PHE A 77 -9.81 11.07 -26.77
N ASP A 78 -9.40 11.15 -25.51
CA ASP A 78 -8.21 11.91 -25.11
C ASP A 78 -6.96 11.04 -25.35
N GLU A 79 -6.21 11.36 -26.41
CA GLU A 79 -4.98 10.63 -26.74
C GLU A 79 -3.91 10.75 -25.65
N LYS A 80 -3.89 11.82 -24.85
CA LYS A 80 -2.86 12.04 -23.84
C LYS A 80 -3.02 11.04 -22.69
N SER A 81 -4.20 10.94 -22.10
CA SER A 81 -4.47 10.02 -20.99
C SER A 81 -4.23 8.55 -21.36
N ILE A 82 -4.47 8.17 -22.62
CA ILE A 82 -4.31 6.77 -23.05
C ILE A 82 -2.84 6.43 -23.35
N LYS A 83 -2.03 7.43 -23.75
CA LYS A 83 -0.57 7.27 -23.82
C LYS A 83 0.02 7.03 -22.44
N GLU A 84 -0.41 7.79 -21.44
CA GLU A 84 -0.02 7.60 -20.03
C GLU A 84 -0.42 6.19 -19.54
N PHE A 85 -1.66 5.78 -19.77
CA PHE A 85 -2.13 4.42 -19.45
C PHE A 85 -1.31 3.29 -20.10
N ASN A 86 -0.86 3.47 -21.36
CA ASN A 86 0.00 2.50 -22.02
C ASN A 86 1.37 2.35 -21.33
N TYR A 87 1.90 3.45 -20.78
CA TYR A 87 3.16 3.44 -20.04
C TYR A 87 3.02 2.73 -18.68
N GLU A 88 1.86 2.85 -18.02
CA GLU A 88 1.55 2.11 -16.79
C GLU A 88 1.56 0.60 -17.02
N ILE A 89 0.90 0.15 -18.10
CA ILE A 89 0.89 -1.26 -18.50
C ILE A 89 2.31 -1.78 -18.75
N ASP A 90 3.15 -1.01 -19.45
CA ASP A 90 4.55 -1.39 -19.70
C ASP A 90 5.33 -1.56 -18.40
N THR A 91 5.10 -0.68 -17.43
CA THR A 91 5.76 -0.72 -16.12
C THR A 91 5.34 -1.96 -15.32
N ILE A 92 4.03 -2.27 -15.26
CA ILE A 92 3.51 -3.48 -14.60
C ILE A 92 4.12 -4.73 -15.23
N ILE A 93 4.07 -4.83 -16.56
CA ILE A 93 4.60 -5.98 -17.30
C ILE A 93 6.10 -6.14 -17.04
N SER A 94 6.87 -5.04 -17.09
CA SER A 94 8.31 -5.09 -16.82
C SER A 94 8.62 -5.60 -15.42
N LYS A 95 7.86 -5.16 -14.39
CA LYS A 95 8.06 -5.61 -13.01
C LYS A 95 7.68 -7.08 -12.84
N LEU A 96 6.51 -7.49 -13.35
CA LEU A 96 6.08 -8.88 -13.26
C LEU A 96 7.03 -9.81 -14.03
N LYS A 97 7.53 -9.41 -15.21
CA LYS A 97 8.55 -10.19 -15.93
C LYS A 97 9.79 -10.43 -15.09
N SER A 98 10.31 -9.40 -14.42
CA SER A 98 11.47 -9.54 -13.52
C SER A 98 11.23 -10.51 -12.36
N MET A 99 9.97 -10.78 -11.98
CA MET A 99 9.63 -11.77 -10.96
C MET A 99 9.47 -13.19 -11.51
N TYR A 100 9.22 -13.31 -12.81
CA TYR A 100 8.96 -14.57 -13.51
C TYR A 100 9.97 -14.83 -14.64
N ASP A 101 11.22 -14.35 -14.49
CA ASP A 101 12.27 -14.27 -15.53
C ASP A 101 12.49 -15.55 -16.37
N ASP A 102 12.11 -16.72 -15.84
CA ASP A 102 12.23 -18.02 -16.53
C ASP A 102 11.00 -18.41 -17.38
N ARG A 103 10.01 -17.54 -17.54
CA ARG A 103 8.74 -17.84 -18.24
C ARG A 103 8.54 -16.99 -19.48
N SER A 104 8.08 -17.64 -20.55
CA SER A 104 7.69 -16.95 -21.80
C SER A 104 6.45 -16.04 -21.63
N SER A 105 5.67 -16.26 -20.58
CA SER A 105 4.44 -15.51 -20.27
C SER A 105 4.19 -15.49 -18.76
N ILE A 106 3.61 -14.39 -18.27
CA ILE A 106 3.18 -14.21 -16.88
C ILE A 106 1.96 -15.12 -16.62
N PRO A 107 1.97 -15.95 -15.55
CA PRO A 107 0.94 -16.95 -15.30
C PRO A 107 -0.34 -16.39 -14.65
N ILE A 108 -0.34 -15.11 -14.25
CA ILE A 108 -1.44 -14.43 -13.59
C ILE A 108 -2.57 -14.18 -14.62
N PRO A 109 -3.83 -14.55 -14.34
CA PRO A 109 -4.94 -14.25 -15.23
C PRO A 109 -5.28 -12.76 -15.25
N VAL A 110 -5.61 -12.24 -16.42
CA VAL A 110 -5.90 -10.81 -16.64
C VAL A 110 -7.27 -10.61 -17.25
N ALA A 111 -8.04 -9.68 -16.68
CA ALA A 111 -9.28 -9.21 -17.27
C ALA A 111 -9.09 -7.78 -17.82
N ILE A 112 -9.44 -7.57 -19.08
CA ILE A 112 -9.58 -6.24 -19.67
C ILE A 112 -11.06 -5.87 -19.54
N ALA A 113 -11.37 -5.03 -18.56
CA ALA A 113 -12.73 -4.61 -18.25
C ALA A 113 -13.06 -3.31 -19.00
N ILE A 114 -13.92 -3.38 -20.00
CA ILE A 114 -14.38 -2.17 -20.71
C ILE A 114 -15.44 -1.49 -19.85
N SER A 115 -15.06 -0.43 -19.14
CA SER A 115 -15.89 0.26 -18.16
C SER A 115 -16.79 1.30 -18.82
N LYS A 116 -17.84 1.72 -18.09
CA LYS A 116 -18.87 2.67 -18.57
C LYS A 116 -19.59 2.19 -19.84
N TRP A 117 -19.68 0.87 -20.02
CA TRP A 117 -20.24 0.26 -21.22
C TRP A 117 -21.75 0.52 -21.38
N ASP A 118 -22.44 0.94 -20.32
CA ASP A 118 -23.80 1.50 -20.36
C ASP A 118 -23.95 2.67 -21.35
N ASN A 119 -22.87 3.37 -21.68
CA ASN A 119 -22.89 4.45 -22.67
C ASN A 119 -22.76 3.95 -24.13
N SER A 120 -22.48 2.66 -24.31
CA SER A 120 -22.37 2.02 -25.62
C SER A 120 -23.77 1.78 -26.20
N PRO A 121 -23.99 2.02 -27.51
CA PRO A 121 -25.22 1.62 -28.16
C PRO A 121 -25.41 0.10 -28.21
N HIS A 122 -24.42 -0.69 -27.77
CA HIS A 122 -24.43 -2.15 -27.74
C HIS A 122 -24.60 -2.74 -26.33
N TYR A 123 -24.85 -1.91 -25.31
CA TYR A 123 -25.09 -2.36 -23.95
C TYR A 123 -26.22 -3.41 -23.87
N GLN A 124 -25.92 -4.57 -23.28
CA GLN A 124 -26.85 -5.71 -23.11
C GLN A 124 -27.41 -6.30 -24.42
N LYS A 125 -26.78 -6.05 -25.57
CA LYS A 125 -27.13 -6.71 -26.84
C LYS A 125 -26.46 -8.07 -26.96
N GLU A 126 -26.98 -8.94 -27.82
CA GLU A 126 -26.43 -10.29 -28.01
C GLU A 126 -24.98 -10.28 -28.54
N ASN A 127 -24.61 -9.28 -29.35
CA ASN A 127 -23.29 -9.15 -29.96
C ASN A 127 -22.31 -8.27 -29.15
N GLU A 128 -22.59 -8.05 -27.86
CA GLU A 128 -21.87 -7.07 -27.04
C GLU A 128 -20.35 -7.29 -26.99
N LEU A 129 -19.89 -8.54 -26.91
CA LEU A 129 -18.46 -8.87 -26.88
C LEU A 129 -17.75 -8.55 -28.21
N GLU A 130 -18.40 -8.80 -29.34
CA GLU A 130 -17.85 -8.51 -30.67
C GLU A 130 -17.67 -7.00 -30.85
N GLU A 131 -18.64 -6.22 -30.38
CA GLU A 131 -18.62 -4.75 -30.44
C GLU A 131 -17.61 -4.15 -29.46
N ALA A 132 -17.46 -4.75 -28.28
CA ALA A 132 -16.39 -4.44 -27.33
C ALA A 132 -15.00 -4.62 -27.96
N LEU A 133 -14.80 -5.72 -28.68
CA LEU A 133 -13.56 -5.99 -29.41
C LEU A 133 -13.35 -5.01 -30.57
N ALA A 134 -14.39 -4.74 -31.35
CA ALA A 134 -14.35 -3.77 -32.44
C ALA A 134 -13.98 -2.37 -31.92
N TYR A 135 -14.59 -1.95 -30.81
CA TYR A 135 -14.26 -0.69 -30.13
C TYR A 135 -12.77 -0.63 -29.78
N ILE A 136 -12.20 -1.66 -29.13
CA ILE A 136 -10.76 -1.66 -28.79
C ILE A 136 -9.89 -1.58 -30.06
N ASN A 137 -10.22 -2.36 -31.08
CA ASN A 137 -9.42 -2.46 -32.30
C ASN A 137 -9.44 -1.20 -33.16
N ASN A 138 -10.54 -0.44 -33.12
CA ASN A 138 -10.71 0.82 -33.84
C ASN A 138 -9.94 1.98 -33.18
N HIS A 139 -9.51 1.84 -31.92
CA HIS A 139 -8.75 2.87 -31.21
C HIS A 139 -7.29 2.45 -31.05
N LYS A 140 -6.40 3.10 -31.81
CA LYS A 140 -4.97 2.75 -31.92
C LYS A 140 -4.31 2.43 -30.57
N PHE A 141 -4.45 3.29 -29.57
CA PHE A 141 -3.76 3.10 -28.29
C PHE A 141 -4.39 2.03 -27.38
N LEU A 142 -5.70 1.78 -27.48
CA LEU A 142 -6.33 0.65 -26.78
C LEU A 142 -5.97 -0.68 -27.43
N ARG A 143 -5.90 -0.71 -28.77
CA ARG A 143 -5.42 -1.87 -29.52
C ARG A 143 -4.00 -2.25 -29.11
N LEU A 144 -3.09 -1.27 -29.06
CA LEU A 144 -1.70 -1.48 -28.62
C LEU A 144 -1.63 -2.01 -27.18
N ALA A 145 -2.43 -1.44 -26.26
CA ALA A 145 -2.50 -1.92 -24.87
C ALA A 145 -3.00 -3.38 -24.78
N LYS A 146 -4.06 -3.73 -25.52
CA LYS A 146 -4.58 -5.11 -25.61
C LYS A 146 -3.53 -6.08 -26.13
N GLU A 147 -2.90 -5.76 -27.26
CA GLU A 147 -1.86 -6.60 -27.87
C GLU A 147 -0.70 -6.84 -26.90
N LYS A 148 -0.25 -5.80 -26.19
CA LYS A 148 0.78 -5.93 -25.16
C LYS A 148 0.35 -6.87 -24.03
N ILE A 149 -0.87 -6.74 -23.52
CA ILE A 149 -1.38 -7.61 -22.46
C ILE A 149 -1.44 -9.07 -22.96
N GLU A 150 -1.99 -9.32 -24.15
CA GLU A 150 -2.12 -10.66 -24.73
C GLU A 150 -0.77 -11.34 -25.01
N VAL A 151 0.25 -10.58 -25.41
CA VAL A 151 1.60 -11.12 -25.64
C VAL A 151 2.29 -11.54 -24.35
N ASN A 152 2.01 -10.86 -23.23
CA ASN A 152 2.75 -11.03 -21.99
C ASN A 152 2.07 -11.91 -20.95
N PHE A 153 0.74 -12.04 -20.98
CA PHE A 153 -0.02 -12.83 -20.01
C PHE A 153 -0.59 -14.10 -20.62
N LYS A 154 -0.59 -15.19 -19.86
CA LYS A 154 -1.03 -16.51 -20.34
C LYS A 154 -2.55 -16.59 -20.56
N TYR A 155 -3.32 -15.90 -19.72
CA TYR A 155 -4.78 -15.96 -19.72
C TYR A 155 -5.33 -14.54 -19.73
N VAL A 156 -6.04 -14.16 -20.79
CA VAL A 156 -6.62 -12.83 -20.95
C VAL A 156 -8.09 -12.96 -21.33
N LYS A 157 -8.97 -12.21 -20.64
CA LYS A 157 -10.41 -12.16 -20.93
C LYS A 157 -10.86 -10.71 -21.06
N ILE A 158 -11.59 -10.39 -22.12
CA ILE A 158 -12.20 -9.07 -22.31
C ILE A 158 -13.64 -9.13 -21.83
N VAL A 159 -14.04 -8.16 -21.00
CA VAL A 159 -15.35 -8.14 -20.36
C VAL A 159 -15.94 -6.72 -20.43
N PRO A 160 -17.03 -6.49 -21.16
CA PRO A 160 -17.79 -5.24 -21.04
C PRO A 160 -18.51 -5.20 -19.70
N ILE A 161 -18.33 -4.11 -18.95
CA ILE A 161 -18.90 -3.93 -17.61
C ILE A 161 -19.55 -2.56 -17.43
N SER A 162 -20.50 -2.49 -16.50
CA SER A 162 -21.01 -1.22 -16.00
C SER A 162 -21.22 -1.28 -14.49
N ALA A 163 -20.68 -0.31 -13.76
CA ALA A 163 -20.91 -0.20 -12.32
C ALA A 163 -22.29 0.38 -11.98
N ILE A 164 -22.87 1.16 -12.89
CA ILE A 164 -24.06 1.98 -12.65
C ILE A 164 -25.26 1.46 -13.43
N GLY A 165 -25.06 0.96 -14.65
CA GLY A 165 -26.12 0.70 -15.62
C GLY A 165 -26.66 1.98 -16.26
N ASN A 166 -27.78 1.88 -16.96
CA ASN A 166 -28.33 2.98 -17.76
C ASN A 166 -28.95 4.14 -16.95
N ASP A 167 -29.08 4.00 -15.63
CA ASP A 167 -29.72 5.01 -14.77
C ASP A 167 -28.93 5.18 -13.46
N ILE A 168 -28.28 6.33 -13.32
CA ILE A 168 -27.50 6.68 -12.12
C ILE A 168 -28.34 6.77 -10.84
N LYS A 169 -29.65 7.01 -10.97
CA LYS A 169 -30.58 7.03 -9.82
C LYS A 169 -30.99 5.63 -9.39
N LYS A 170 -30.81 4.63 -10.26
CA LYS A 170 -31.15 3.23 -10.01
C LYS A 170 -30.02 2.33 -10.46
N LEU A 171 -29.03 2.18 -9.57
CA LEU A 171 -27.87 1.31 -9.79
C LEU A 171 -28.32 -0.08 -10.26
N ASN A 172 -27.92 -0.43 -11.47
CA ASN A 172 -28.10 -1.73 -12.08
C ASN A 172 -26.75 -2.24 -12.60
N PRO A 173 -25.84 -2.69 -11.71
CA PRO A 173 -24.52 -3.13 -12.10
C PRO A 173 -24.58 -4.32 -13.05
N TYR A 174 -23.71 -4.31 -14.06
CA TYR A 174 -23.69 -5.28 -15.14
C TYR A 174 -22.30 -5.89 -15.29
N ASN A 175 -22.26 -7.23 -15.35
CA ASN A 175 -21.05 -8.05 -15.51
C ASN A 175 -19.91 -7.84 -14.50
N LEU A 176 -20.11 -7.10 -13.41
CA LEU A 176 -19.05 -6.84 -12.41
C LEU A 176 -18.44 -8.10 -11.77
N LYS A 177 -19.18 -9.21 -11.71
CA LYS A 177 -18.70 -10.46 -11.12
C LYS A 177 -17.87 -11.32 -12.09
N VAL A 178 -18.01 -11.07 -13.39
CA VAL A 178 -17.42 -11.92 -14.45
C VAL A 178 -15.88 -11.92 -14.41
N PRO A 179 -15.17 -10.79 -14.18
CA PRO A 179 -13.72 -10.79 -14.01
C PRO A 179 -13.27 -11.65 -12.82
N ILE A 180 -13.98 -11.54 -11.69
CA ILE A 180 -13.69 -12.29 -10.47
C ILE A 180 -13.85 -13.78 -10.69
N GLU A 181 -14.98 -14.19 -11.28
CA GLU A 181 -15.26 -15.60 -11.59
C GLU A 181 -14.18 -16.19 -12.50
N PHE A 182 -13.74 -15.44 -13.51
CA PHE A 182 -12.64 -15.85 -14.39
C PHE A 182 -11.33 -16.08 -13.62
N PHE A 183 -10.96 -15.20 -12.69
CA PHE A 183 -9.74 -15.39 -11.89
C PHE A 183 -9.83 -16.62 -10.99
N LEU A 184 -10.99 -16.85 -10.36
CA LEU A 184 -11.23 -18.02 -9.52
C LEU A 184 -11.16 -19.32 -10.32
N GLU A 185 -11.74 -19.35 -11.53
CA GLU A 185 -11.69 -20.49 -12.44
C GLU A 185 -10.24 -20.88 -12.78
N GLU A 186 -9.43 -19.93 -13.24
CA GLU A 186 -8.04 -20.20 -13.62
C GLU A 186 -7.16 -20.53 -12.40
N THR A 187 -7.39 -19.86 -11.27
CA THR A 187 -6.68 -20.15 -10.01
C THR A 187 -6.96 -21.56 -9.52
N TYR A 188 -8.24 -21.96 -9.47
CA TYR A 188 -8.62 -23.29 -8.99
C TYR A 188 -8.14 -24.38 -9.93
N LYS A 189 -8.17 -24.14 -11.26
CA LYS A 189 -7.59 -25.06 -12.24
C LYS A 189 -6.10 -25.31 -11.98
N ASN A 190 -5.32 -24.26 -11.72
CA ASN A 190 -3.91 -24.39 -11.37
C ASN A 190 -3.72 -25.19 -10.05
N TRP A 191 -4.58 -24.98 -9.05
CA TRP A 191 -4.55 -25.75 -7.81
C TRP A 191 -4.88 -27.22 -8.03
N VAL A 192 -5.88 -27.53 -8.86
CA VAL A 192 -6.23 -28.90 -9.24
C VAL A 192 -5.07 -29.60 -9.93
N GLU A 193 -4.39 -28.94 -10.88
CA GLU A 193 -3.19 -29.49 -11.51
C GLU A 193 -2.09 -29.80 -10.49
N LYS A 194 -1.90 -28.92 -9.50
CA LYS A 194 -0.93 -29.12 -8.42
C LYS A 194 -1.33 -30.27 -7.50
N ILE A 195 -2.60 -30.41 -7.17
CA ILE A 195 -3.13 -31.55 -6.40
C ILE A 195 -2.83 -32.86 -7.12
N ASN A 196 -3.12 -32.93 -8.42
CA ASN A 196 -2.85 -34.12 -9.24
C ASN A 196 -1.35 -34.45 -9.27
N LYS A 197 -0.47 -33.45 -9.38
CA LYS A 197 0.99 -33.65 -9.32
C LYS A 197 1.47 -34.16 -7.96
N LEU A 198 0.76 -33.85 -6.88
CA LEU A 198 1.10 -34.23 -5.51
C LEU A 198 0.44 -35.53 -5.05
N GLU A 199 -0.36 -36.19 -5.89
CA GLU A 199 -1.16 -37.38 -5.52
C GLU A 199 -0.30 -38.51 -4.89
N ASN A 200 0.93 -38.68 -5.37
CA ASN A 200 1.86 -39.70 -4.87
C ASN A 200 2.63 -39.29 -3.61
N ASP A 201 2.61 -38.01 -3.23
CA ASP A 201 3.25 -37.49 -2.02
C ASP A 201 2.17 -36.97 -1.06
N LYS A 202 1.51 -37.91 -0.39
CA LYS A 202 0.36 -37.64 0.50
C LYS A 202 0.65 -36.59 1.59
N GLU A 203 1.89 -36.50 2.07
CA GLU A 203 2.26 -35.53 3.10
C GLU A 203 2.28 -34.12 2.52
N LYS A 204 2.96 -33.92 1.39
CA LYS A 204 2.94 -32.64 0.68
C LYS A 204 1.53 -32.27 0.21
N LEU A 205 0.75 -33.26 -0.21
CA LEU A 205 -0.65 -33.06 -0.59
C LEU A 205 -1.49 -32.58 0.60
N LEU A 206 -1.38 -33.22 1.78
CA LEU A 206 -2.04 -32.76 3.00
C LEU A 206 -1.65 -31.32 3.34
N ASN A 207 -0.35 -31.01 3.31
CA ASN A 207 0.16 -29.67 3.60
C ASN A 207 -0.29 -28.61 2.60
N PHE A 208 -0.53 -28.99 1.34
CA PHE A 208 -1.05 -28.07 0.33
C PHE A 208 -2.55 -27.88 0.49
N LEU A 209 -3.31 -28.96 0.65
CA LEU A 209 -4.75 -28.94 0.85
C LEU A 209 -5.13 -28.17 2.12
N SER A 210 -4.39 -28.30 3.23
CA SER A 210 -4.68 -27.56 4.46
C SER A 210 -4.68 -26.04 4.26
N LYS A 211 -3.85 -25.53 3.35
CA LYS A 211 -3.75 -24.09 3.04
C LYS A 211 -4.92 -23.57 2.21
N ILE A 212 -5.45 -24.39 1.29
CA ILE A 212 -6.49 -23.98 0.33
C ILE A 212 -7.88 -24.53 0.66
N ASN A 213 -8.00 -25.33 1.73
CA ASN A 213 -9.23 -26.06 2.05
C ASN A 213 -10.41 -25.11 2.28
N PHE A 214 -10.18 -23.94 2.88
CA PHE A 214 -11.26 -22.98 3.12
C PHE A 214 -11.92 -22.53 1.82
N ASP A 215 -11.11 -22.22 0.81
CA ASP A 215 -11.56 -21.73 -0.49
C ASP A 215 -12.19 -22.85 -1.33
N MET A 216 -11.51 -24.01 -1.40
CA MET A 216 -11.96 -25.15 -2.21
C MET A 216 -13.07 -26.00 -1.57
N LYS A 217 -13.60 -25.63 -0.39
CA LYS A 217 -14.52 -26.51 0.36
C LYS A 217 -15.79 -26.88 -0.39
N SER A 218 -16.29 -25.98 -1.23
CA SER A 218 -17.53 -26.16 -2.00
C SER A 218 -17.26 -26.67 -3.42
N TYR A 219 -16.03 -26.52 -3.91
CA TYR A 219 -15.68 -26.77 -5.30
C TYR A 219 -15.80 -28.26 -5.66
N ASP A 220 -16.31 -28.54 -6.88
CA ASP A 220 -16.57 -29.89 -7.39
C ASP A 220 -17.33 -30.76 -6.38
N ASN A 221 -18.46 -30.24 -5.87
CA ASN A 221 -19.31 -30.90 -4.85
C ASN A 221 -18.54 -31.32 -3.58
N GLY A 222 -17.59 -30.47 -3.16
CA GLY A 222 -16.76 -30.67 -1.99
C GLY A 222 -15.79 -31.84 -2.09
N LYS A 223 -15.42 -32.25 -3.30
CA LYS A 223 -14.45 -33.33 -3.55
C LYS A 223 -13.13 -33.12 -2.82
N TYR A 224 -12.60 -31.90 -2.86
CA TYR A 224 -11.29 -31.57 -2.28
C TYR A 224 -11.32 -31.43 -0.75
N ASP A 225 -12.44 -30.98 -0.17
CA ASP A 225 -12.66 -31.02 1.29
C ASP A 225 -12.74 -32.46 1.81
N LYS A 226 -13.42 -33.34 1.08
CA LYS A 226 -13.45 -34.78 1.40
C LYS A 226 -12.05 -35.39 1.34
N LEU A 227 -11.27 -35.06 0.31
CA LEU A 227 -9.88 -35.51 0.18
C LEU A 227 -9.00 -35.02 1.34
N TYR A 228 -9.08 -33.72 1.68
CA TYR A 228 -8.37 -33.15 2.81
C TYR A 228 -8.74 -33.85 4.12
N LYS A 229 -10.04 -33.97 4.45
CA LYS A 229 -10.52 -34.64 5.67
C LYS A 229 -10.10 -36.11 5.74
N SER A 230 -10.03 -36.80 4.61
CA SER A 230 -9.56 -38.19 4.56
C SER A 230 -8.07 -38.29 4.92
N LEU A 231 -7.22 -37.48 4.30
CA LEU A 231 -5.78 -37.45 4.58
C LEU A 231 -5.49 -36.96 6.01
N GLU A 232 -6.20 -35.92 6.44
CA GLU A 232 -6.09 -35.36 7.79
C GLU A 232 -6.38 -36.42 8.86
N LYS A 233 -7.45 -37.21 8.67
CA LYS A 233 -7.78 -38.32 9.56
C LYS A 233 -6.72 -39.43 9.54
N GLU A 234 -6.22 -39.81 8.36
CA GLU A 234 -5.17 -40.82 8.19
C GLU A 234 -3.90 -40.42 8.97
N TYR A 235 -3.43 -39.19 8.80
CA TYR A 235 -2.23 -38.68 9.46
C TYR A 235 -2.44 -38.41 10.94
N ALA A 236 -3.58 -37.84 11.35
CA ALA A 236 -3.89 -37.63 12.77
C ALA A 236 -3.88 -38.94 13.55
N GLN A 237 -4.50 -40.01 13.01
CA GLN A 237 -4.48 -41.33 13.63
C GLN A 237 -3.07 -41.92 13.73
N LYS A 238 -2.27 -41.77 12.68
CA LYS A 238 -0.86 -42.23 12.67
C LYS A 238 -0.05 -41.52 13.75
N LEU A 239 -0.19 -40.20 13.85
CA LEU A 239 0.50 -39.37 14.84
C LEU A 239 0.06 -39.68 16.27
N LEU A 240 -1.25 -39.83 16.52
CA LEU A 240 -1.76 -40.18 17.85
C LEU A 240 -1.26 -41.57 18.31
N LYS A 241 -1.20 -42.57 17.43
CA LYS A 241 -0.62 -43.89 17.76
C LYS A 241 0.86 -43.84 18.09
N GLU A 242 1.62 -42.94 17.46
CA GLU A 242 3.04 -42.74 17.78
C GLU A 242 3.21 -41.98 19.10
N LEU A 243 2.34 -41.00 19.38
CA LEU A 243 2.29 -40.25 20.63
C LEU A 243 2.00 -41.13 21.85
N GLU A 244 1.11 -42.12 21.73
CA GLU A 244 0.80 -43.09 22.80
C GLU A 244 2.02 -43.87 23.31
N ARG A 245 3.09 -43.96 22.49
CA ARG A 245 4.30 -44.71 22.83
C ARG A 245 5.36 -43.85 23.52
N LEU A 246 5.20 -42.53 23.52
CA LEU A 246 6.18 -41.62 24.09
C LEU A 246 6.14 -41.67 25.61
N LYS A 247 7.31 -41.75 26.24
CA LYS A 247 7.44 -41.89 27.69
C LYS A 247 7.99 -40.65 28.37
N SER A 248 8.47 -39.67 27.59
CA SER A 248 9.13 -38.48 28.11
C SER A 248 8.80 -37.22 27.31
N ILE A 249 8.95 -36.06 27.95
CA ILE A 249 8.80 -34.76 27.28
C ILE A 249 9.86 -34.55 26.20
N GLN A 250 11.06 -35.11 26.38
CA GLN A 250 12.12 -34.97 25.38
C GLN A 250 11.74 -35.72 24.10
N GLU A 251 11.25 -36.96 24.21
CA GLU A 251 10.70 -37.71 23.08
C GLU A 251 9.54 -36.98 22.40
N TYR A 252 8.66 -36.32 23.16
CA TYR A 252 7.60 -35.47 22.60
C TYR A 252 8.16 -34.30 21.80
N LYS A 253 9.19 -33.60 22.30
CA LYS A 253 9.80 -32.47 21.57
C LYS A 253 10.44 -32.92 20.26
N ASP A 254 11.09 -34.08 20.26
CA ASP A 254 11.70 -34.65 19.05
C ASP A 254 10.63 -35.08 18.05
N PHE A 255 9.53 -35.66 18.52
CA PHE A 255 8.33 -35.95 17.72
C PHE A 255 7.71 -34.68 17.11
N GLU A 256 7.49 -33.64 17.92
CA GLU A 256 6.90 -32.37 17.49
C GLU A 256 7.78 -31.69 16.43
N LYS A 257 9.11 -31.75 16.60
CA LYS A 257 10.07 -31.25 15.61
C LYS A 257 10.03 -32.06 14.31
N LYS A 258 9.98 -33.39 14.39
CA LYS A 258 9.95 -34.29 13.23
C LYS A 258 8.68 -34.10 12.39
N TYR A 259 7.52 -33.94 13.03
CA TYR A 259 6.22 -33.88 12.35
C TYR A 259 5.61 -32.48 12.29
N LYS A 260 6.38 -31.43 12.56
CA LYS A 260 5.92 -30.04 12.64
C LYS A 260 5.03 -29.63 11.46
N SER A 261 5.43 -29.96 10.22
CA SER A 261 4.66 -29.60 9.03
C SER A 261 3.28 -30.27 9.01
N ILE A 262 3.23 -31.56 9.35
CA ILE A 262 1.99 -32.33 9.36
C ILE A 262 1.07 -31.82 10.47
N ILE A 263 1.60 -31.61 11.68
CA ILE A 263 0.84 -31.12 12.84
C ILE A 263 0.17 -29.77 12.51
N ASN A 264 0.91 -28.85 11.88
CA ASN A 264 0.38 -27.55 11.46
C ASN A 264 -0.71 -27.64 10.38
N SER A 265 -0.81 -28.79 9.69
CA SER A 265 -1.80 -29.04 8.64
C SER A 265 -3.01 -29.82 9.13
N LEU A 266 -3.11 -30.13 10.42
CA LEU A 266 -4.26 -30.83 11.01
C LEU A 266 -5.38 -29.86 11.41
N LEU A 267 -6.58 -30.41 11.61
CA LEU A 267 -7.68 -29.64 12.18
C LEU A 267 -7.42 -29.30 13.66
N PRO A 268 -7.94 -28.16 14.18
CA PRO A 268 -7.71 -27.72 15.55
C PRO A 268 -7.97 -28.80 16.62
N LYS A 269 -9.06 -29.57 16.47
CA LYS A 269 -9.41 -30.67 17.39
C LYS A 269 -8.30 -31.73 17.55
N ASN A 270 -7.57 -32.01 16.47
CA ASN A 270 -6.52 -33.03 16.45
C ASN A 270 -5.20 -32.44 16.96
N ILE A 271 -4.92 -31.17 16.67
CA ILE A 271 -3.82 -30.42 17.30
C ILE A 271 -3.99 -30.40 18.83
N GLU A 272 -5.21 -30.11 19.31
CA GLU A 272 -5.52 -30.13 20.74
C GLU A 272 -5.31 -31.50 21.38
N ALA A 273 -5.71 -32.58 20.69
CA ALA A 273 -5.46 -33.94 21.17
C ALA A 273 -3.96 -34.24 21.31
N ILE A 274 -3.14 -33.80 20.35
CA ILE A 274 -1.68 -33.91 20.42
C ILE A 274 -1.12 -33.12 21.62
N LEU A 275 -1.60 -31.89 21.83
CA LEU A 275 -1.17 -31.05 22.95
C LEU A 275 -1.58 -31.60 24.32
N LYS A 276 -2.68 -32.36 24.42
CA LYS A 276 -3.08 -33.03 25.68
C LYS A 276 -2.02 -34.05 26.14
N VAL A 277 -1.42 -34.79 25.22
CA VAL A 277 -0.35 -35.76 25.53
C VAL A 277 0.89 -35.04 26.10
N LYS A 278 1.27 -33.88 25.53
CA LYS A 278 2.33 -33.01 26.08
C LYS A 278 2.06 -32.63 27.54
N LYS A 279 0.82 -32.24 27.83
CA LYS A 279 0.40 -31.87 29.20
C LYS A 279 0.48 -33.07 30.14
N GLN A 280 0.01 -34.25 29.74
CA GLN A 280 0.10 -35.48 30.54
C GLN A 280 1.56 -35.83 30.88
N LEU A 281 2.45 -35.88 29.88
CA LEU A 281 3.88 -36.16 30.08
C LEU A 281 4.55 -35.14 31.01
N SER A 282 4.11 -33.87 30.96
CA SER A 282 4.60 -32.82 31.86
C SER A 282 4.16 -32.99 33.31
N ARG A 283 2.97 -33.51 33.56
CA ARG A 283 2.48 -33.83 34.90
C ARG A 283 3.27 -35.01 35.48
N THR A 284 3.49 -36.08 34.70
CA THR A 284 4.28 -37.25 35.13
C THR A 284 5.72 -36.88 35.49
N GLN A 285 6.34 -35.92 34.78
CA GLN A 285 7.69 -35.44 35.11
C GLN A 285 7.75 -34.58 36.38
N LYS A 286 6.71 -33.78 36.67
CA LYS A 286 6.61 -33.01 37.92
C LYS A 286 6.47 -33.92 39.15
N VAL A 287 5.66 -34.98 39.05
CA VAL A 287 5.50 -35.99 40.11
C VAL A 287 6.84 -36.70 40.40
N LYS A 288 7.61 -37.07 39.36
CA LYS A 288 8.96 -37.66 39.54
C LYS A 288 10.00 -36.71 40.14
N ARG A 289 9.87 -35.39 39.95
CA ARG A 289 10.75 -34.40 40.59
C ARG A 289 10.38 -34.13 42.05
N PHE A 290 9.09 -34.20 42.39
CA PHE A 290 8.64 -34.13 43.79
C PHE A 290 9.00 -35.39 44.59
N SER A 291 8.98 -36.57 43.97
CA SER A 291 9.44 -37.81 44.63
C SER A 291 10.97 -37.89 44.82
N GLY A 292 11.75 -37.04 44.14
CA GLY A 292 13.21 -37.01 44.23
C GLY A 292 13.76 -36.34 45.50
N LEU A 293 12.96 -35.51 46.18
CA LEU A 293 13.36 -34.84 47.43
C LEU A 293 12.95 -35.61 48.70
N THR A 294 12.21 -36.71 48.56
CA THR A 294 11.72 -37.56 49.65
C THR A 294 12.24 -39.01 49.58
N LEU A 295 13.27 -39.28 48.76
CA LEU A 295 13.70 -40.65 48.45
C LEU A 295 14.75 -41.26 49.42
N MET A 296 15.20 -40.56 50.47
CA MET A 296 16.07 -41.16 51.51
C MET A 296 15.28 -41.85 52.64
N ALA A 297 13.96 -41.60 52.76
CA ALA A 297 13.13 -42.22 53.80
C ALA A 297 12.33 -43.45 53.30
N ILE A 298 12.20 -43.66 51.98
CA ILE A 298 11.26 -44.64 51.39
C ILE A 298 11.97 -45.92 50.89
N ILE A 299 13.31 -45.99 50.87
CA ILE A 299 14.05 -47.19 50.42
C ILE A 299 13.82 -48.40 51.35
N ILE A 300 13.45 -48.18 52.61
CA ILE A 300 13.08 -49.28 53.54
C ILE A 300 11.61 -49.74 53.34
N ILE A 301 10.74 -48.91 52.74
CA ILE A 301 9.33 -49.25 52.46
C ILE A 301 9.15 -49.84 51.05
N SER A 302 10.05 -49.53 50.11
CA SER A 302 9.94 -49.92 48.70
C SER A 302 10.15 -51.42 48.42
N ILE A 303 10.84 -52.15 49.31
CA ILE A 303 11.06 -53.59 49.13
C ILE A 303 9.80 -54.42 49.48
N LEU A 304 8.80 -53.82 50.15
CA LEU A 304 7.49 -54.44 50.40
C LEU A 304 6.40 -54.00 49.41
N ALA A 305 6.62 -52.95 48.62
CA ALA A 305 5.60 -52.36 47.74
C ALA A 305 5.60 -52.90 46.29
N TRP A 306 6.58 -53.71 45.89
CA TRP A 306 6.68 -54.16 44.49
C TRP A 306 5.64 -55.24 44.10
N ASN A 307 4.81 -55.69 45.06
CA ASN A 307 3.64 -56.55 44.80
C ASN A 307 2.28 -55.81 44.93
N ALA A 308 2.26 -54.48 45.05
CA ALA A 308 1.03 -53.71 45.32
C ALA A 308 0.53 -52.82 44.17
N ASP A 309 1.18 -52.80 42.99
CA ASP A 309 0.73 -51.98 41.83
C ASP A 309 -0.53 -52.51 41.12
N LYS A 310 -1.30 -53.38 41.79
CA LYS A 310 -2.65 -53.78 41.37
C LYS A 310 -3.75 -53.55 42.41
N LEU A 311 -3.47 -52.94 43.56
CA LEU A 311 -4.47 -52.71 44.61
C LEU A 311 -4.12 -51.48 45.44
N LEU A 312 -4.67 -50.32 45.06
CA LEU A 312 -5.12 -49.27 45.98
C LEU A 312 -6.08 -48.33 45.21
N ILE A 313 -7.07 -48.93 44.53
CA ILE A 313 -8.30 -48.18 44.30
C ILE A 313 -8.87 -47.98 45.71
N LYS A 314 -8.64 -46.79 46.30
CA LYS A 314 -9.25 -46.43 47.58
C LYS A 314 -10.74 -46.68 47.43
N ASN A 315 -11.31 -47.46 48.32
CA ASN A 315 -12.74 -47.71 48.26
C ASN A 315 -13.50 -46.38 48.43
N GLU A 316 -14.76 -46.35 48.02
CA GLU A 316 -15.58 -45.13 48.02
C GLU A 316 -15.54 -44.37 49.36
N SER A 317 -15.53 -45.09 50.49
CA SER A 317 -15.51 -44.51 51.83
C SER A 317 -14.16 -43.88 52.20
N GLU A 318 -13.05 -44.51 51.81
CA GLU A 318 -11.70 -43.98 52.02
C GLU A 318 -11.50 -42.68 51.23
N LEU A 319 -11.90 -42.67 49.97
CA LEU A 319 -11.77 -41.49 49.11
C LEU A 319 -12.69 -40.35 49.59
N PHE A 320 -13.91 -40.68 50.04
CA PHE A 320 -14.80 -39.71 50.67
C PHE A 320 -14.20 -39.12 51.97
N ALA A 321 -13.59 -39.94 52.83
CA ALA A 321 -12.96 -39.48 54.07
C ALA A 321 -11.77 -38.54 53.81
N ASP A 322 -10.99 -38.79 52.75
CA ASP A 322 -9.90 -37.91 52.34
C ASP A 322 -10.40 -36.56 51.83
N ILE A 323 -11.48 -36.55 51.04
CA ILE A 323 -12.14 -35.31 50.58
C ILE A 323 -12.59 -34.48 51.79
N VAL A 324 -13.28 -35.10 52.76
CA VAL A 324 -13.75 -34.43 53.97
C VAL A 324 -12.58 -33.87 54.79
N THR A 325 -11.51 -34.66 54.95
CA THR A 325 -10.33 -34.27 55.72
C THR A 325 -9.60 -33.08 55.08
N ASN A 326 -9.36 -33.15 53.77
CA ASN A 326 -8.70 -32.07 53.04
C ASN A 326 -9.55 -30.79 52.98
N TYR A 327 -10.87 -30.93 52.80
CA TYR A 327 -11.79 -29.80 52.86
C TYR A 327 -11.78 -29.11 54.22
N ASN A 328 -11.90 -29.86 55.32
CA ASN A 328 -11.90 -29.32 56.69
C ASN A 328 -10.56 -28.68 57.08
N ASN A 329 -9.45 -29.16 56.52
CA ASN A 329 -8.12 -28.59 56.71
C ASN A 329 -7.84 -27.37 55.80
N ASN A 330 -8.82 -26.90 55.02
CA ASN A 330 -8.71 -25.82 54.03
C ASN A 330 -7.68 -26.11 52.90
N ASN A 331 -7.39 -27.39 52.68
CA ASN A 331 -6.51 -27.85 51.61
C ASN A 331 -7.33 -28.10 50.34
N TYR A 332 -7.85 -27.00 49.78
CA TYR A 332 -8.86 -27.04 48.73
C TYR A 332 -8.37 -27.61 47.39
N GLU A 333 -7.08 -27.45 47.07
CA GLU A 333 -6.48 -28.03 45.85
C GLU A 333 -6.47 -29.57 45.95
N ASP A 334 -5.94 -30.12 47.05
CA ASP A 334 -5.94 -31.57 47.28
C ASP A 334 -7.37 -32.12 47.44
N ALA A 335 -8.30 -31.37 48.05
CA ALA A 335 -9.70 -31.76 48.12
C ALA A 335 -10.37 -31.80 46.74
N GLN A 336 -10.04 -30.87 45.83
CA GLN A 336 -10.55 -30.85 44.46
C GLN A 336 -10.06 -32.04 43.65
N ASP A 337 -8.76 -32.35 43.73
CA ASP A 337 -8.16 -33.50 43.05
C ASP A 337 -8.85 -34.81 43.50
N ASN A 338 -9.04 -35.00 44.82
CA ASN A 338 -9.74 -36.19 45.33
C ASN A 338 -11.23 -36.25 44.92
N ILE A 339 -11.90 -35.09 44.75
CA ILE A 339 -13.28 -35.02 44.23
C ILE A 339 -13.34 -35.45 42.75
N GLU A 340 -12.37 -35.03 41.93
CA GLU A 340 -12.28 -35.46 40.53
C GLU A 340 -12.07 -36.98 40.43
N ASP A 341 -11.17 -37.52 41.26
CA ASP A 341 -10.93 -38.95 41.36
C ASP A 341 -12.21 -39.69 41.77
N TYR A 342 -12.94 -39.21 42.78
CA TYR A 342 -14.19 -39.82 43.24
C TYR A 342 -15.27 -39.81 42.15
N LEU A 343 -15.44 -38.69 41.45
CA LEU A 343 -16.42 -38.58 40.37
C LEU A 343 -16.03 -39.43 39.16
N SER A 344 -14.74 -39.59 38.86
CA SER A 344 -14.29 -40.40 37.73
C SER A 344 -14.45 -41.90 37.97
N GLU A 345 -14.18 -42.37 39.19
CA GLU A 345 -14.15 -43.80 39.51
C GLU A 345 -15.54 -44.33 39.91
N TYR A 346 -16.35 -43.48 40.56
CA TYR A 346 -17.60 -43.93 41.17
C TYR A 346 -18.87 -43.35 40.53
N ALA A 347 -18.84 -42.35 39.62
CA ALA A 347 -20.08 -41.69 39.18
C ALA A 347 -21.07 -42.55 38.36
N ASP A 348 -20.60 -43.63 37.73
CA ASP A 348 -21.38 -44.44 36.77
C ASP A 348 -21.95 -45.76 37.35
N GLY A 349 -21.73 -46.05 38.64
CA GLY A 349 -22.10 -47.34 39.26
C GLY A 349 -23.44 -47.36 40.01
N ASN A 350 -24.17 -48.50 39.95
CA ASN A 350 -25.39 -48.79 40.75
C ASN A 350 -25.12 -49.04 42.26
N THR A 351 -23.89 -48.83 42.75
CA THR A 351 -23.46 -49.12 44.12
C THR A 351 -23.06 -47.88 44.93
N ILE A 352 -23.26 -46.67 44.39
CA ILE A 352 -22.84 -45.41 45.04
C ILE A 352 -23.66 -45.14 46.30
N ASN A 353 -22.98 -44.75 47.38
CA ASN A 353 -23.64 -44.10 48.50
C ASN A 353 -24.14 -42.71 48.08
N LEU A 354 -25.45 -42.59 47.87
CA LEU A 354 -26.13 -41.33 47.47
C LEU A 354 -25.80 -40.15 48.40
N GLU A 355 -25.56 -40.40 49.68
CA GLU A 355 -25.19 -39.36 50.65
C GLU A 355 -23.80 -38.80 50.37
N HIS A 356 -22.83 -39.67 50.06
CA HIS A 356 -21.46 -39.26 49.72
C HIS A 356 -21.46 -38.41 48.45
N LYS A 357 -22.17 -38.84 47.40
CA LYS A 357 -22.29 -38.11 46.13
C LYS A 357 -22.84 -36.70 46.31
N GLN A 358 -23.90 -36.53 47.10
CA GLN A 358 -24.49 -35.20 47.36
C GLN A 358 -23.52 -34.28 48.12
N LYS A 359 -22.84 -34.80 49.15
CA LYS A 359 -21.84 -34.03 49.90
C LYS A 359 -20.64 -33.64 49.04
N ILE A 360 -20.18 -34.52 48.16
CA ILE A 360 -19.08 -34.24 47.23
C ILE A 360 -19.44 -33.16 46.21
N LEU A 361 -20.64 -33.20 45.64
CA LEU A 361 -21.10 -32.12 44.75
C LEU A 361 -21.18 -30.77 45.48
N THR A 362 -21.59 -30.79 46.76
CA THR A 362 -21.62 -29.59 47.61
C THR A 362 -20.21 -29.06 47.85
N PHE A 363 -19.27 -29.91 48.26
CA PHE A 363 -17.86 -29.52 48.45
C PHE A 363 -17.22 -29.01 47.17
N LYS A 364 -17.48 -29.65 46.04
CA LYS A 364 -16.98 -29.21 44.73
C LYS A 364 -17.39 -27.77 44.45
N SER A 365 -18.68 -27.45 44.61
CA SER A 365 -19.19 -26.10 44.38
C SER A 365 -18.54 -25.06 45.30
N GLN A 366 -18.36 -25.40 46.58
CA GLN A 366 -17.77 -24.50 47.59
C GLN A 366 -16.26 -24.28 47.36
N ILE A 367 -15.54 -25.34 47.00
CA ILE A 367 -14.12 -25.30 46.66
C ILE A 367 -13.93 -24.47 45.38
N ASP A 368 -14.71 -24.73 44.33
CA ASP A 368 -14.62 -24.00 43.06
C ASP A 368 -14.85 -22.49 43.26
N GLU A 369 -15.82 -22.10 44.10
CA GLU A 369 -16.07 -20.69 44.43
C GLU A 369 -14.90 -20.07 45.20
N THR A 370 -14.35 -20.80 46.17
CA THR A 370 -13.24 -20.34 47.02
C THR A 370 -11.95 -20.18 46.23
N LEU A 371 -11.62 -21.14 45.36
CA LEU A 371 -10.43 -21.07 44.50
C LEU A 371 -10.54 -19.95 43.46
N LYS A 372 -11.72 -19.77 42.85
CA LYS A 372 -11.99 -18.62 41.97
C LYS A 372 -11.79 -17.29 42.69
N LYS A 373 -12.25 -17.18 43.95
CA LYS A 373 -12.04 -15.98 44.77
C LYS A 373 -10.55 -15.72 45.03
N ARG A 374 -9.78 -16.73 45.44
CA ARG A 374 -8.33 -16.61 45.68
C ARG A 374 -7.57 -16.23 44.40
N GLU A 375 -7.92 -16.83 43.27
CA GLU A 375 -7.31 -16.50 41.99
C GLU A 375 -7.59 -15.03 41.60
N ARG A 376 -8.82 -14.57 41.82
CA ARG A 376 -9.17 -13.16 41.59
C ARG A 376 -8.36 -12.22 42.49
N GLU A 377 -8.24 -12.49 43.79
CA GLU A 377 -7.47 -11.67 44.73
C GLU A 377 -5.97 -11.61 44.36
N LYS A 378 -5.40 -12.74 43.93
CA LYS A 378 -4.03 -12.81 43.42
C LYS A 378 -3.84 -11.91 42.18
N ARG A 379 -4.74 -12.02 41.18
CA ARG A 379 -4.68 -11.20 39.97
C ARG A 379 -4.84 -9.70 40.27
N VAL A 380 -5.73 -9.33 41.19
CA VAL A 380 -5.89 -7.94 41.65
C VAL A 380 -4.58 -7.40 42.22
N THR A 381 -3.90 -8.21 43.04
CA THR A 381 -2.62 -7.82 43.65
C THR A 381 -1.51 -7.65 42.60
N GLU A 382 -1.46 -8.53 41.60
CA GLU A 382 -0.51 -8.45 40.48
C GLU A 382 -0.72 -7.18 39.65
N VAL A 383 -1.98 -6.87 39.27
CA VAL A 383 -2.33 -5.67 38.51
C VAL A 383 -1.99 -4.39 39.28
N LEU A 384 -2.30 -4.33 40.58
CA LEU A 384 -1.97 -3.17 41.41
C LEU A 384 -0.46 -2.97 41.57
N SER A 385 0.29 -4.05 41.78
CA SER A 385 1.75 -3.99 41.88
C SER A 385 2.39 -3.49 40.59
N GLU A 386 1.87 -3.93 39.45
CA GLU A 386 2.38 -3.50 38.15
C GLU A 386 2.05 -2.04 37.86
N ALA A 387 0.82 -1.61 38.10
CA ALA A 387 0.41 -0.21 37.99
C ALA A 387 1.31 0.71 38.81
N GLN A 388 1.63 0.35 40.06
CA GLN A 388 2.53 1.11 40.92
C GLN A 388 3.96 1.18 40.38
N LYS A 389 4.48 0.09 39.80
CA LYS A 389 5.81 0.10 39.17
C LYS A 389 5.87 1.10 38.03
N ILE A 390 4.82 1.16 37.19
CA ILE A 390 4.76 2.10 36.07
C ILE A 390 4.74 3.56 36.55
N VAL A 391 3.93 3.86 37.57
CA VAL A 391 3.85 5.22 38.12
C VAL A 391 5.20 5.70 38.66
N VAL A 392 5.95 4.82 39.33
CA VAL A 392 7.24 5.17 39.94
C VAL A 392 8.39 5.20 38.90
N ASP A 393 8.29 4.42 37.83
CA ASP A 393 9.32 4.34 36.80
C ASP A 393 9.30 5.56 35.87
N LYS A 394 10.24 6.48 36.10
CA LYS A 394 10.43 7.68 35.26
C LYS A 394 10.86 7.36 33.83
N ASN A 395 11.40 6.17 33.58
CA ASN A 395 11.90 5.74 32.27
C ASN A 395 10.89 4.88 31.50
N PHE A 396 9.73 4.59 32.09
CA PHE A 396 8.68 3.83 31.42
C PHE A 396 8.20 4.56 30.15
N TYR A 397 7.94 3.82 29.08
CA TYR A 397 7.70 4.37 27.74
C TYR A 397 6.56 3.72 26.95
N ASN A 398 5.81 2.76 27.51
CA ASN A 398 4.83 1.97 26.77
C ASN A 398 3.38 2.37 27.14
N ILE A 399 2.73 3.16 26.27
CA ILE A 399 1.35 3.62 26.48
C ILE A 399 0.35 2.45 26.45
N ASP A 400 0.51 1.50 25.54
CA ASP A 400 -0.41 0.35 25.40
C ASP A 400 -0.48 -0.47 26.69
N ARG A 401 0.66 -0.64 27.37
CA ARG A 401 0.70 -1.36 28.65
C ARG A 401 -0.06 -0.63 29.76
N ILE A 402 -0.14 0.70 29.73
CA ILE A 402 -1.00 1.47 30.66
C ILE A 402 -2.48 1.19 30.36
N ASP A 403 -2.85 1.09 29.08
CA ASP A 403 -4.23 0.81 28.66
C ASP A 403 -4.66 -0.63 28.98
N GLU A 404 -3.76 -1.61 28.85
CA GLU A 404 -3.98 -2.98 29.30
C GLU A 404 -4.24 -3.05 30.82
N ILE A 405 -3.52 -2.24 31.61
CA ILE A 405 -3.72 -2.14 33.05
C ILE A 405 -5.05 -1.49 33.39
N PHE A 406 -5.43 -0.40 32.72
CA PHE A 406 -6.76 0.21 32.90
C PHE A 406 -7.88 -0.78 32.59
N THR A 407 -7.74 -1.55 31.51
CA THR A 407 -8.69 -2.60 31.13
C THR A 407 -8.79 -3.66 32.22
N SER A 408 -7.65 -4.19 32.67
CA SER A 408 -7.58 -5.18 33.74
C SER A 408 -8.17 -4.67 35.06
N MET A 409 -7.89 -3.42 35.44
CA MET A 409 -8.47 -2.79 36.63
C MET A 409 -9.99 -2.68 36.53
N ASN A 410 -10.53 -2.29 35.37
CA ASN A 410 -11.97 -2.18 35.16
C ASN A 410 -12.66 -3.54 35.17
N GLU A 411 -12.12 -4.54 34.47
CA GLU A 411 -12.66 -5.91 34.44
C GLU A 411 -12.68 -6.55 35.83
N MET A 412 -11.66 -6.27 36.66
CA MET A 412 -11.57 -6.81 38.01
C MET A 412 -12.35 -6.01 39.05
N GLY A 413 -12.89 -4.84 38.69
CA GLY A 413 -13.61 -3.94 39.59
C GLY A 413 -12.72 -3.20 40.59
N ILE A 414 -11.48 -2.91 40.21
CA ILE A 414 -10.51 -2.17 41.04
C ILE A 414 -10.80 -0.66 40.93
N ASP A 415 -11.18 -0.04 42.06
CA ASP A 415 -11.48 1.40 42.15
C ASP A 415 -10.44 2.19 42.97
N ASP A 416 -9.15 2.04 42.61
CA ASP A 416 -8.09 2.88 43.18
C ASP A 416 -7.97 4.20 42.39
N LYS A 417 -8.71 5.22 42.84
CA LYS A 417 -8.76 6.54 42.18
C LYS A 417 -7.41 7.22 42.10
N LYS A 418 -6.58 7.12 43.14
CA LYS A 418 -5.29 7.79 43.18
C LYS A 418 -4.35 7.21 42.12
N LEU A 419 -4.26 5.87 42.08
CA LEU A 419 -3.41 5.18 41.13
C LEU A 419 -3.86 5.41 39.67
N LYS A 420 -5.18 5.45 39.42
CA LYS A 420 -5.72 5.78 38.10
C LYS A 420 -5.31 7.19 37.65
N THR A 421 -5.38 8.19 38.53
CA THR A 421 -4.95 9.55 38.20
C THR A 421 -3.45 9.60 37.89
N GLU A 422 -2.62 8.97 38.72
CA GLU A 422 -1.16 8.94 38.51
C GLU A 422 -0.79 8.23 37.19
N LEU A 423 -1.49 7.15 36.81
CA LEU A 423 -1.31 6.49 35.51
C LEU A 423 -1.72 7.38 34.33
N LEU A 424 -2.80 8.15 34.46
CA LEU A 424 -3.23 9.10 33.43
C LEU A 424 -2.18 10.20 33.22
N GLU A 425 -1.60 10.73 34.30
CA GLU A 425 -0.51 11.72 34.20
C GLU A 425 0.72 11.15 33.47
N VAL A 426 1.08 9.89 33.74
CA VAL A 426 2.16 9.20 33.02
C VAL A 426 1.80 9.03 31.54
N LYS A 427 0.56 8.63 31.23
CA LYS A 427 0.07 8.47 29.87
C LYS A 427 0.13 9.79 29.09
N ASP A 428 -0.37 10.88 29.66
CA ASP A 428 -0.39 12.21 29.03
C ASP A 428 1.02 12.73 28.75
N ARG A 429 1.96 12.49 29.68
CA ARG A 429 3.38 12.81 29.51
C ARG A 429 3.99 12.05 28.33
N LEU A 430 3.70 10.75 28.22
CA LEU A 430 4.20 9.90 27.12
C LEU A 430 3.60 10.31 25.77
N ALA A 431 2.28 10.51 25.71
CA ALA A 431 1.61 10.98 24.50
C ALA A 431 2.18 12.33 24.03
N THR A 432 2.46 13.25 24.95
CA THR A 432 3.09 14.55 24.61
C THR A 432 4.52 14.39 24.07
N LYS A 433 5.25 13.35 24.51
CA LYS A 433 6.61 13.05 24.03
C LYS A 433 6.57 12.43 22.63
N GLU A 434 5.67 11.47 22.39
CA GLU A 434 5.47 10.79 21.11
C GLU A 434 4.98 11.77 20.04
N ASN A 435 3.91 12.53 20.32
CA ASN A 435 3.38 13.56 19.43
C ASN A 435 4.44 14.60 19.03
N TYR A 436 5.33 14.97 19.97
CA TYR A 436 6.41 15.89 19.64
C TYR A 436 7.48 15.26 18.75
N SER A 437 7.82 13.98 18.98
CA SER A 437 8.78 13.27 18.12
C SER A 437 8.24 13.22 16.69
N GLU A 438 6.99 12.83 16.52
CA GLU A 438 6.33 12.79 15.22
C GLU A 438 6.26 14.17 14.56
N PHE A 439 5.88 15.21 15.33
CA PHE A 439 5.91 16.58 14.86
C PHE A 439 7.31 17.00 14.39
N LYS A 440 8.35 16.66 15.15
CA LYS A 440 9.74 16.99 14.82
C LYS A 440 10.19 16.28 13.54
N ASP A 441 9.90 15.00 13.40
CA ASP A 441 10.29 14.21 12.23
C ASP A 441 9.58 14.69 10.95
N LYS A 442 8.29 15.04 11.07
CA LYS A 442 7.52 15.68 10.00
C LYS A 442 8.04 17.09 9.65
N LEU A 443 8.56 17.81 10.63
CA LEU A 443 9.15 19.12 10.39
C LEU A 443 10.49 19.02 9.64
N GLU A 444 11.34 18.06 10.01
CA GLU A 444 12.68 17.88 9.41
C GLU A 444 12.64 17.44 7.94
N SER A 445 11.54 16.81 7.51
CA SER A 445 11.33 16.31 6.14
C SER A 445 10.70 17.32 5.18
N LYS A 446 10.19 18.45 5.67
CA LYS A 446 9.51 19.47 4.85
C LYS A 446 10.47 20.45 4.19
N SER A 447 10.05 21.06 3.08
CA SER A 447 10.71 22.26 2.56
C SER A 447 10.60 23.41 3.57
N PHE A 448 11.45 24.44 3.47
CA PHE A 448 11.42 25.55 4.43
C PHE A 448 10.04 26.23 4.51
N SER A 449 9.39 26.46 3.38
CA SER A 449 8.08 27.11 3.31
C SER A 449 6.97 26.25 3.95
N GLU A 450 6.97 24.95 3.67
CA GLU A 450 6.02 24.00 4.28
C GLU A 450 6.29 23.82 5.76
N ALA A 451 7.56 23.77 6.17
CA ALA A 451 7.95 23.66 7.57
C ALA A 451 7.48 24.87 8.38
N LEU A 452 7.57 26.08 7.81
CA LEU A 452 7.08 27.30 8.45
C LEU A 452 5.56 27.27 8.66
N SER A 453 4.80 26.92 7.61
CA SER A 453 3.34 26.79 7.70
C SER A 453 2.95 25.68 8.68
N PHE A 454 3.66 24.55 8.67
CA PHE A 454 3.45 23.44 9.59
C PHE A 454 3.66 23.85 11.05
N VAL A 455 4.71 24.63 11.36
CA VAL A 455 4.92 25.17 12.73
C VAL A 455 3.80 26.13 13.13
N GLN A 456 3.32 26.98 12.22
CA GLN A 456 2.23 27.92 12.53
C GLN A 456 0.91 27.22 12.84
N THR A 457 0.66 26.08 12.20
CA THR A 457 -0.63 25.37 12.27
C THR A 457 -0.64 24.32 13.37
N ASP A 458 0.46 23.57 13.52
CA ASP A 458 0.48 22.32 14.29
C ASP A 458 1.32 22.41 15.58
N TRP A 459 1.98 23.54 15.83
CA TRP A 459 2.70 23.75 17.09
C TRP A 459 1.74 23.82 18.28
N GLN A 460 2.02 23.04 19.33
CA GLN A 460 1.23 23.01 20.55
C GLN A 460 2.01 23.62 21.71
N GLU A 461 1.41 24.59 22.42
CA GLU A 461 2.06 25.26 23.56
C GLU A 461 2.56 24.30 24.64
N ARG A 462 1.86 23.17 24.83
CA ARG A 462 2.20 22.11 25.79
C ARG A 462 3.55 21.43 25.56
N TYR A 463 4.20 21.64 24.40
CA TYR A 463 5.55 21.14 24.13
C TYR A 463 6.62 21.86 24.95
N GLY A 464 6.42 23.14 25.30
CA GLY A 464 7.35 23.89 26.17
C GLY A 464 8.53 24.54 25.45
N LYS A 465 9.33 25.30 26.23
CA LYS A 465 10.34 26.25 25.74
C LYS A 465 11.55 25.59 25.08
N ASP A 466 12.08 24.51 25.64
CA ASP A 466 13.29 23.85 25.12
C ASP A 466 13.04 23.24 23.73
N LYS A 467 11.85 22.70 23.52
CA LYS A 467 11.41 22.16 22.23
C LYS A 467 11.25 23.26 21.17
N LYS A 468 10.82 24.47 21.57
CA LYS A 468 10.75 25.64 20.69
C LYS A 468 12.14 26.03 20.15
N ILE A 469 13.18 25.93 20.97
CA ILE A 469 14.57 26.19 20.56
C ILE A 469 15.01 25.16 19.50
N ALA A 470 14.71 23.88 19.71
CA ALA A 470 15.03 22.81 18.77
C ALA A 470 14.36 23.00 17.40
N VAL A 471 13.07 23.38 17.38
CA VAL A 471 12.34 23.73 16.15
C VAL A 471 13.00 24.90 15.42
N GLY A 472 13.43 25.95 16.13
CA GLY A 472 14.16 27.06 15.54
C GLY A 472 15.46 26.65 14.85
N LEU A 473 16.20 25.69 15.43
CA LEU A 473 17.42 25.14 14.82
C LEU A 473 17.13 24.35 13.53
N ILE A 474 16.03 23.60 13.49
CA ILE A 474 15.59 22.85 12.30
C ILE A 474 15.25 23.83 11.16
N LEU A 475 14.42 24.83 11.45
CA LEU A 475 14.04 25.86 10.47
C LEU A 475 15.28 26.59 9.92
N ASN A 476 16.25 26.92 10.77
CA ASN A 476 17.51 27.53 10.35
C ASN A 476 18.30 26.62 9.39
N LYS A 477 18.39 25.32 9.70
CA LYS A 477 19.07 24.35 8.83
C LYS A 477 18.38 24.24 7.46
N LEU A 478 17.05 24.19 7.44
CA LEU A 478 16.25 24.11 6.21
C LEU A 478 16.40 25.35 5.35
N LEU A 479 16.34 26.53 5.96
CA LEU A 479 16.56 27.80 5.26
C LEU A 479 17.97 27.85 4.65
N ASN A 480 19.00 27.53 5.42
CA ASN A 480 20.39 27.54 4.92
C ASN A 480 20.59 26.58 3.74
N ARG A 481 19.96 25.40 3.78
CA ARG A 481 20.01 24.44 2.67
C ARG A 481 19.34 24.99 1.43
N LYS A 482 18.10 25.50 1.58
CA LYS A 482 17.36 26.08 0.46
C LYS A 482 18.13 27.20 -0.20
N VAL A 483 18.78 28.03 0.61
CA VAL A 483 19.57 29.12 0.06
C VAL A 483 20.87 28.62 -0.60
N LYS A 484 21.53 27.59 -0.06
CA LYS A 484 22.69 26.97 -0.71
C LYS A 484 22.35 26.38 -2.07
N GLU A 485 21.24 25.65 -2.17
CA GLU A 485 20.71 25.11 -3.44
C GLU A 485 20.48 26.25 -4.44
N LEU A 486 19.78 27.30 -4.01
CA LEU A 486 19.53 28.48 -4.83
C LEU A 486 20.82 29.17 -5.29
N LEU A 487 21.90 29.13 -4.50
CA LEU A 487 23.19 29.71 -4.90
C LEU A 487 24.03 28.80 -5.79
N GLU A 488 23.88 27.49 -5.69
CA GLU A 488 24.55 26.53 -6.58
C GLU A 488 23.96 26.66 -8.00
N ASP A 489 22.64 26.80 -8.12
CA ASP A 489 21.96 27.07 -9.40
C ASP A 489 22.41 28.39 -10.06
N ILE A 490 22.91 29.35 -9.29
CA ILE A 490 23.41 30.64 -9.80
C ILE A 490 24.73 30.50 -10.57
N SER A 491 25.51 29.46 -10.30
CA SER A 491 26.78 29.24 -11.02
C SER A 491 26.60 28.98 -12.53
N ASP A 492 25.36 28.65 -12.94
CA ASP A 492 24.96 28.35 -14.31
C ASP A 492 24.17 29.47 -15.00
N ILE A 493 24.10 30.70 -14.43
CA ILE A 493 23.37 31.81 -15.07
C ILE A 493 24.03 32.18 -16.42
N VAL A 494 23.34 31.83 -17.49
CA VAL A 494 23.74 32.08 -18.89
C VAL A 494 23.03 33.29 -19.50
N ASP A 495 21.98 33.83 -18.88
CA ASP A 495 21.15 34.84 -19.52
C ASP A 495 20.37 35.79 -18.56
N VAL A 496 19.67 36.78 -19.14
CA VAL A 496 19.00 37.89 -18.43
C VAL A 496 17.71 37.46 -17.71
N ASP A 497 17.02 36.44 -18.19
CA ASP A 497 15.78 35.96 -17.57
C ASP A 497 16.10 35.16 -16.30
N ALA A 498 17.17 34.37 -16.34
CA ALA A 498 17.73 33.72 -15.16
C ALA A 498 18.16 34.74 -14.08
N TYR A 499 18.75 35.88 -14.49
CA TYR A 499 19.09 36.98 -13.57
C TYR A 499 17.85 37.61 -12.89
N ASN A 500 16.78 37.90 -13.65
CA ASN A 500 15.57 38.50 -13.09
C ASN A 500 14.87 37.56 -12.08
N ASN A 501 14.92 36.26 -12.34
CA ASN A 501 14.43 35.24 -11.41
C ASN A 501 15.25 35.21 -10.11
N LEU A 502 16.58 35.39 -10.19
CA LEU A 502 17.43 35.49 -9.02
C LEU A 502 17.11 36.73 -8.17
N ASP A 503 16.99 37.91 -8.78
CA ASP A 503 16.68 39.16 -8.05
C ASP A 503 15.35 39.06 -7.30
N LYS A 504 14.32 38.51 -7.97
CA LYS A 504 13.03 38.20 -7.36
C LYS A 504 13.17 37.22 -6.19
N THR A 505 14.02 36.21 -6.33
CA THR A 505 14.24 35.18 -5.30
C THR A 505 14.98 35.74 -4.08
N LEU A 506 16.01 36.57 -4.28
CA LEU A 506 16.71 37.27 -3.22
C LEU A 506 15.79 38.22 -2.45
N LYS A 507 14.88 38.89 -3.16
CA LYS A 507 13.83 39.72 -2.56
C LYS A 507 12.86 38.89 -1.72
N ASN A 508 12.40 37.74 -2.22
CA ASN A 508 11.54 36.83 -1.47
C ASN A 508 12.22 36.30 -0.19
N ILE A 509 13.52 36.01 -0.23
CA ILE A 509 14.30 35.61 0.97
C ILE A 509 14.32 36.73 1.99
N LYS A 510 14.52 37.99 1.54
CA LYS A 510 14.50 39.16 2.42
C LYS A 510 13.12 39.38 3.05
N ASP A 511 12.06 39.26 2.26
CA ASP A 511 10.68 39.40 2.73
C ASP A 511 10.31 38.29 3.74
N LEU A 512 10.84 37.07 3.57
CA LEU A 512 10.70 35.98 4.55
C LEU A 512 11.43 36.27 5.87
N GLN A 513 12.60 36.92 5.83
CA GLN A 513 13.34 37.32 7.03
C GLN A 513 12.63 38.41 7.84
N GLU A 514 11.96 39.34 7.16
CA GLU A 514 11.27 40.46 7.80
C GLU A 514 9.97 40.04 8.51
N ASN A 515 9.34 38.93 8.10
CA ASN A 515 7.98 38.56 8.54
C ASN A 515 7.90 37.43 9.60
N THR A 516 8.99 36.73 9.94
CA THR A 516 8.86 35.50 10.77
C THR A 516 9.16 35.64 12.27
N GLY A 517 9.52 36.81 12.80
CA GLY A 517 9.68 37.02 14.27
C GLY A 517 10.71 36.12 14.99
N ILE A 518 11.49 35.32 14.26
CA ILE A 518 12.62 34.53 14.76
C ILE A 518 13.87 35.39 14.61
N GLU A 519 14.53 35.69 15.73
CA GLU A 519 15.71 36.57 15.77
C GLU A 519 16.79 36.15 14.76
N LYS A 520 17.13 37.10 13.86
CA LYS A 520 18.31 37.18 13.00
C LYS A 520 18.88 35.82 12.59
N VAL A 521 18.29 35.22 11.56
CA VAL A 521 18.98 34.20 10.77
C VAL A 521 20.24 34.82 10.20
N ASN A 522 21.40 34.39 10.70
CA ASN A 522 22.69 34.98 10.36
C ASN A 522 23.19 34.34 9.06
N TYR A 523 22.71 34.85 7.93
CA TYR A 523 23.05 34.36 6.60
C TYR A 523 24.33 35.05 6.09
N LYS A 524 25.37 34.25 5.82
CA LYS A 524 26.62 34.66 5.14
C LYS A 524 26.83 33.75 3.95
N ALA A 525 26.18 34.03 2.84
CA ALA A 525 26.72 33.54 1.60
C ALA A 525 27.11 34.72 0.73
N THR A 526 28.39 34.74 0.39
CA THR A 526 28.99 35.62 -0.60
C THR A 526 28.93 34.90 -1.94
N LEU A 527 28.40 35.57 -2.98
CA LEU A 527 28.67 35.18 -4.36
C LEU A 527 30.20 35.09 -4.52
N ASN A 528 30.70 34.04 -5.14
CA ASN A 528 32.12 33.99 -5.50
C ASN A 528 32.40 35.12 -6.54
N ASP A 529 33.66 35.54 -6.63
CA ASP A 529 34.03 36.68 -7.48
C ASP A 529 33.76 36.41 -8.97
N GLU A 530 33.81 35.14 -9.38
CA GLU A 530 33.52 34.70 -10.75
C GLU A 530 32.06 34.94 -11.14
N ASN A 531 31.11 34.51 -10.29
CA ASN A 531 29.69 34.74 -10.52
C ASN A 531 29.35 36.23 -10.48
N LYS A 532 30.01 37.00 -9.61
CA LYS A 532 29.82 38.45 -9.52
C LYS A 532 30.23 39.15 -10.82
N ASN A 533 31.40 38.82 -11.36
CA ASN A 533 31.90 39.43 -12.60
C ASN A 533 31.00 39.07 -13.79
N ARG A 534 30.56 37.80 -13.88
CA ARG A 534 29.66 37.34 -14.94
C ARG A 534 28.31 38.06 -14.92
N LEU A 535 27.76 38.30 -13.73
CA LEU A 535 26.52 39.02 -13.50
C LEU A 535 26.65 40.51 -13.88
N GLU A 536 27.81 41.13 -13.62
CA GLU A 536 28.12 42.49 -14.05
C GLU A 536 28.22 42.62 -15.58
N ASP A 537 28.69 41.59 -16.28
CA ASP A 537 28.76 41.55 -17.75
C ASP A 537 27.36 41.41 -18.38
N ILE A 538 26.50 40.53 -17.86
CA ILE A 538 25.10 40.39 -18.30
C ILE A 538 24.33 41.72 -18.12
N LEU A 539 24.51 42.39 -16.98
CA LEU A 539 23.91 43.70 -16.71
C LEU A 539 24.40 44.78 -17.67
N ARG A 540 25.65 44.68 -18.14
CA ARG A 540 26.23 45.61 -19.11
C ARG A 540 25.64 45.43 -20.49
N GLU A 541 25.46 44.18 -20.93
CA GLU A 541 24.80 43.86 -22.20
C GLU A 541 23.34 44.31 -22.20
N TYR A 542 22.61 44.07 -21.11
CA TYR A 542 21.22 44.52 -20.97
C TYR A 542 21.07 46.04 -21.11
N ARG A 543 21.97 46.83 -20.50
CA ARG A 543 21.98 48.29 -20.63
C ARG A 543 22.24 48.76 -22.05
N LYS A 544 23.06 48.03 -22.82
CA LYS A 544 23.38 48.32 -24.21
C LYS A 544 22.15 48.17 -25.14
N TYR A 545 21.24 47.26 -24.80
CA TYR A 545 20.09 46.91 -25.64
C TYR A 545 18.73 47.39 -25.12
N SER A 546 18.69 48.01 -23.92
CA SER A 546 17.51 48.57 -23.24
C SER A 546 16.51 49.26 -24.18
N ASP A 547 17.00 50.13 -25.07
CA ASP A 547 16.14 50.96 -25.91
C ASP A 547 15.54 50.18 -27.09
N ALA A 548 16.26 49.17 -27.61
CA ALA A 548 15.73 48.24 -28.60
C ALA A 548 14.74 47.24 -27.98
N LEU A 549 14.98 46.80 -26.75
CA LEU A 549 14.09 45.90 -26.00
C LEU A 549 12.76 46.58 -25.64
N LYS A 550 12.78 47.88 -25.30
CA LYS A 550 11.56 48.63 -24.95
C LYS A 550 10.69 49.00 -26.15
N ASN A 551 11.31 49.28 -27.30
CA ASN A 551 10.61 49.81 -28.47
C ASN A 551 10.38 48.77 -29.58
N GLY A 552 10.86 47.53 -29.39
CA GLY A 552 10.81 46.48 -30.39
C GLY A 552 11.96 46.55 -31.40
N ILE A 553 12.20 45.45 -32.09
CA ILE A 553 13.31 45.30 -33.05
C ILE A 553 12.80 45.51 -34.48
N VAL A 554 13.50 46.37 -35.22
CA VAL A 554 13.24 46.83 -36.61
C VAL A 554 13.51 45.69 -37.62
N PRO A 555 12.83 45.65 -38.78
CA PRO A 555 11.94 44.56 -39.08
C PRO A 555 12.70 43.32 -39.57
N LYS A 556 12.20 42.15 -39.20
CA LYS A 556 12.85 40.85 -39.41
C LYS A 556 12.11 40.03 -40.45
N GLN A 557 12.87 39.27 -41.25
CA GLN A 557 12.31 38.25 -42.14
C GLN A 557 11.72 37.11 -41.33
N ILE A 558 10.59 36.60 -41.81
CA ILE A 558 9.87 35.49 -41.20
C ILE A 558 9.87 34.32 -42.17
N ALA A 559 10.11 33.14 -41.64
CA ALA A 559 9.90 31.90 -42.34
C ALA A 559 9.12 30.89 -41.49
N PHE A 560 8.39 30.03 -42.18
CA PHE A 560 7.68 28.87 -41.63
C PHE A 560 8.30 27.61 -42.22
N GLY A 561 8.54 26.60 -41.39
CA GLY A 561 9.15 25.36 -41.87
C GLY A 561 8.85 24.16 -40.98
N ALA A 562 9.27 22.98 -41.42
CA ALA A 562 9.16 21.73 -40.68
C ALA A 562 10.53 21.09 -40.45
N GLU A 563 10.71 20.49 -39.28
CA GLU A 563 11.84 19.62 -38.98
C GLU A 563 11.50 18.17 -39.35
N SER A 564 11.91 17.70 -40.53
CA SER A 564 11.88 16.26 -40.84
C SER A 564 13.29 15.72 -41.16
N LYS A 565 13.56 14.50 -40.69
CA LYS A 565 14.73 13.69 -41.09
C LYS A 565 14.43 12.83 -42.33
N ASP A 566 13.16 12.69 -42.67
CA ASP A 566 12.66 11.90 -43.78
C ASP A 566 11.99 12.88 -44.75
N ASN A 567 12.45 12.92 -46.01
CA ASN A 567 12.04 13.83 -47.10
C ASN A 567 10.54 13.78 -47.48
N GLU A 568 9.62 13.68 -46.54
CA GLU A 568 8.23 14.06 -46.76
C GLU A 568 8.21 15.59 -46.89
N PRO A 569 7.77 16.13 -48.05
CA PRO A 569 7.58 17.57 -48.17
C PRO A 569 6.65 18.04 -47.05
N LEU A 570 6.75 19.31 -46.67
CA LEU A 570 5.63 20.00 -46.03
C LEU A 570 4.35 19.49 -46.72
N GLY A 571 3.36 18.99 -45.98
CA GLY A 571 2.11 18.46 -46.58
C GLY A 571 1.42 19.46 -47.53
N PHE A 572 1.86 20.73 -47.46
CA PHE A 572 1.62 21.84 -48.35
C PHE A 572 2.49 21.75 -49.62
N GLU A 573 1.93 21.35 -50.76
CA GLU A 573 2.64 21.41 -52.04
C GLU A 573 2.88 22.87 -52.46
N CYS A 574 4.12 23.24 -52.79
CA CYS A 574 4.43 24.53 -53.44
C CYS A 574 4.02 24.55 -54.93
N SER A 575 2.80 24.09 -55.22
CA SER A 575 2.19 24.14 -56.54
C SER A 575 1.30 25.39 -56.62
N SER A 576 1.08 25.91 -57.84
CA SER A 576 0.28 27.10 -58.08
C SER A 576 -1.22 26.94 -57.77
N GLU A 577 -1.65 25.77 -57.29
CA GLU A 577 -3.04 25.42 -57.04
C GLU A 577 -3.46 25.65 -55.57
N TYR A 578 -2.49 25.79 -54.64
CA TYR A 578 -2.74 26.02 -53.22
C TYR A 578 -2.36 27.45 -52.79
N GLN A 579 -3.19 28.10 -51.97
CA GLN A 579 -2.81 29.34 -51.27
C GLN A 579 -2.53 29.06 -49.80
N ILE A 580 -1.30 29.35 -49.37
CA ILE A 580 -0.93 29.30 -47.96
C ILE A 580 -1.01 30.71 -47.39
N ILE A 581 -1.78 30.84 -46.32
CA ILE A 581 -1.94 32.07 -45.56
C ILE A 581 -1.37 31.86 -44.16
N LEU A 582 -0.27 32.53 -43.85
CA LEU A 582 0.30 32.59 -42.51
C LEU A 582 -0.17 33.86 -41.81
N ASN A 583 -0.84 33.71 -40.69
CA ASN A 583 -1.22 34.80 -39.80
C ASN A 583 -0.33 34.75 -38.55
N ILE A 584 0.35 35.85 -38.25
CA ILE A 584 1.05 36.07 -36.97
C ILE A 584 0.39 37.28 -36.31
N ASP A 585 -0.39 37.03 -35.26
CA ASP A 585 -1.37 37.97 -34.69
C ASP A 585 -2.24 38.62 -35.77
N ILE A 586 -2.12 39.93 -35.96
CA ILE A 586 -2.91 40.72 -36.92
C ILE A 586 -2.26 40.84 -38.30
N LYS A 587 -1.05 40.31 -38.47
CA LYS A 587 -0.35 40.38 -39.76
C LYS A 587 -0.55 39.10 -40.55
N THR A 588 -0.99 39.28 -41.79
CA THR A 588 -1.23 38.20 -42.75
C THR A 588 -0.16 38.19 -43.82
N TYR A 589 0.39 37.02 -44.08
CA TYR A 589 1.39 36.74 -45.10
C TYR A 589 0.76 35.76 -46.10
N HIS A 590 0.56 36.23 -47.33
CA HIS A 590 0.09 35.40 -48.43
C HIS A 590 1.31 34.91 -49.20
N TYR A 591 1.34 33.62 -49.53
CA TYR A 591 2.35 33.07 -50.41
C TYR A 591 2.13 33.56 -51.86
N ASP A 592 3.15 34.20 -52.46
CA ASP A 592 3.21 34.57 -53.89
C ASP A 592 4.41 33.88 -54.56
N ASN A 593 4.39 33.75 -55.89
CA ASN A 593 5.47 33.20 -56.73
C ASN A 593 6.81 33.96 -56.60
N ASN A 594 6.83 35.11 -55.91
CA ASN A 594 8.05 35.87 -55.59
C ASN A 594 8.70 35.45 -54.26
N ASP A 595 8.03 34.65 -53.44
CA ASP A 595 8.54 34.11 -52.18
C ASP A 595 9.45 32.89 -52.40
N VAL A 596 10.32 32.62 -51.44
CA VAL A 596 11.26 31.48 -51.52
C VAL A 596 10.61 30.27 -50.86
N CYS A 597 10.33 29.23 -51.65
CA CYS A 597 9.92 27.91 -51.18
C CYS A 597 10.94 26.84 -51.58
N ASP A 598 11.34 26.06 -50.58
CA ASP A 598 12.11 24.83 -50.72
C ASP A 598 11.30 23.72 -50.01
N ASN A 599 11.56 22.44 -50.26
CA ASN A 599 10.78 21.29 -49.72
C ASN A 599 10.58 21.25 -48.19
N ILE A 600 11.23 22.14 -47.43
CA ILE A 600 11.25 22.17 -45.96
C ILE A 600 10.92 23.55 -45.35
N LYS A 601 10.85 24.63 -46.16
CA LYS A 601 10.77 26.01 -45.64
C LYS A 601 10.15 26.99 -46.65
N MET A 602 9.29 27.88 -46.15
CA MET A 602 8.71 29.02 -46.86
C MET A 602 9.11 30.32 -46.17
N SER A 603 9.60 31.30 -46.94
CA SER A 603 10.08 32.58 -46.40
C SER A 603 9.43 33.76 -47.11
N TRP A 604 8.94 34.74 -46.34
CA TRP A 604 8.33 35.95 -46.86
C TRP A 604 9.32 37.11 -46.86
N ARG A 605 9.29 37.92 -47.93
CA ARG A 605 10.11 39.15 -48.00
C ARG A 605 9.61 40.28 -47.11
N ASN A 606 8.36 40.19 -46.65
CA ASN A 606 7.75 41.19 -45.77
C ASN A 606 8.24 41.02 -44.34
N SER A 607 8.60 42.13 -43.73
CA SER A 607 9.27 42.15 -42.44
C SER A 607 8.34 42.68 -41.32
N GLN A 608 8.46 42.13 -40.12
CA GLN A 608 7.68 42.57 -38.95
C GLN A 608 8.57 42.98 -37.78
N ASN A 609 8.08 43.94 -36.99
CA ASN A 609 8.70 44.32 -35.73
C ASN A 609 8.28 43.34 -34.64
N PHE A 610 9.27 42.89 -33.88
CA PHE A 610 9.06 41.97 -32.77
C PHE A 610 9.40 42.63 -31.43
N SER A 611 8.59 42.34 -30.42
CA SER A 611 8.72 42.79 -29.03
C SER A 611 8.51 41.60 -28.09
N GLU A 612 8.73 41.81 -26.79
CA GLU A 612 8.51 40.78 -25.77
C GLU A 612 7.00 40.53 -25.66
N HIS A 613 6.53 39.48 -26.34
CA HIS A 613 5.11 39.15 -26.45
C HIS A 613 4.91 37.69 -26.83
N SER A 614 3.69 37.18 -26.60
CA SER A 614 3.24 35.91 -27.14
C SER A 614 2.49 36.18 -28.44
N TYR A 615 2.95 35.56 -29.52
CA TYR A 615 2.39 35.70 -30.86
C TYR A 615 1.52 34.48 -31.16
N SER A 616 0.28 34.74 -31.55
CA SER A 616 -0.61 33.72 -32.11
C SER A 616 -0.20 33.44 -33.56
N VAL A 617 -0.19 32.16 -33.94
CA VAL A 617 0.16 31.72 -35.29
C VAL A 617 -1.01 30.91 -35.85
N LYS A 618 -1.48 31.26 -37.03
CA LYS A 618 -2.48 30.49 -37.75
C LYS A 618 -2.04 30.29 -39.19
N VAL A 619 -1.94 29.04 -39.62
CA VAL A 619 -1.63 28.64 -40.99
C VAL A 619 -2.91 28.11 -41.61
N ILE A 620 -3.28 28.66 -42.75
CA ILE A 620 -4.45 28.25 -43.53
C ILE A 620 -3.94 27.76 -44.87
N GLU A 621 -4.37 26.56 -45.24
CA GLU A 621 -4.23 26.02 -46.59
C GLU A 621 -5.59 26.15 -47.29
N GLU A 622 -5.64 26.97 -48.33
CA GLU A 622 -6.83 27.15 -49.16
C GLU A 622 -6.67 26.33 -50.46
N ASP A 623 -7.53 25.31 -50.61
CA ASP A 623 -7.77 24.58 -51.87
C ASP A 623 -9.20 24.87 -52.37
N LEU A 624 -9.50 24.56 -53.62
CA LEU A 624 -10.80 24.70 -54.29
C LEU A 624 -11.94 23.89 -53.64
N VAL A 625 -11.65 22.97 -52.72
CA VAL A 625 -12.63 21.98 -52.21
C VAL A 625 -12.74 21.95 -50.67
N GLU A 626 -11.65 22.09 -49.91
CA GLU A 626 -11.63 22.10 -48.44
C GLU A 626 -10.50 23.02 -47.90
N ASN A 627 -10.71 23.66 -46.74
CA ASN A 627 -9.71 24.52 -46.10
C ASN A 627 -9.19 23.84 -44.83
N ASP A 628 -7.91 23.49 -44.79
CA ASP A 628 -7.25 22.96 -43.61
C ASP A 628 -6.63 24.09 -42.77
N GLU A 629 -6.85 24.04 -41.45
CA GLU A 629 -6.38 25.06 -40.52
C GLU A 629 -5.48 24.49 -39.43
N TYR A 630 -4.33 25.13 -39.23
CA TYR A 630 -3.44 24.90 -38.10
C TYR A 630 -3.29 26.17 -37.26
N SER A 631 -3.62 26.09 -35.96
CA SER A 631 -3.46 27.19 -35.01
C SER A 631 -2.50 26.82 -33.88
N SER A 632 -1.56 27.72 -33.56
CA SER A 632 -0.55 27.58 -32.51
C SER A 632 -0.11 28.95 -31.97
N SER A 633 0.93 29.00 -31.15
CA SER A 633 1.55 30.23 -30.69
C SER A 633 3.04 30.03 -30.37
N PHE A 634 3.80 31.13 -30.37
CA PHE A 634 5.14 31.17 -29.80
C PHE A 634 5.32 32.42 -28.94
N SER A 635 6.36 32.47 -28.12
CA SER A 635 6.72 33.65 -27.34
C SER A 635 8.16 34.07 -27.61
N LEU A 636 8.38 35.39 -27.59
CA LEU A 636 9.71 35.98 -27.61
C LEU A 636 10.03 36.54 -26.23
N ASN A 637 11.12 36.07 -25.64
CA ASN A 637 11.66 36.61 -24.40
C ASN A 637 12.78 37.62 -24.69
N LYS A 638 13.33 38.22 -23.64
CA LYS A 638 14.38 39.26 -23.76
C LYS A 638 15.64 38.73 -24.41
N ASN A 639 15.99 37.47 -24.18
CA ASN A 639 17.16 36.86 -24.79
C ASN A 639 16.96 36.65 -26.29
N ASP A 640 15.76 36.28 -26.73
CA ASP A 640 15.43 36.21 -28.15
C ASP A 640 15.57 37.59 -28.80
N LEU A 641 15.08 38.63 -28.14
CA LEU A 641 15.25 39.97 -28.63
C LEU A 641 16.74 40.38 -28.69
N ILE A 642 17.55 40.07 -27.69
CA ILE A 642 19.01 40.34 -27.72
C ILE A 642 19.68 39.63 -28.89
N LYS A 643 19.37 38.34 -29.12
CA LYS A 643 19.86 37.56 -30.27
C LYS A 643 19.47 38.22 -31.59
N LEU A 644 18.22 38.66 -31.75
CA LEU A 644 17.77 39.37 -32.94
C LEU A 644 18.48 40.73 -33.12
N VAL A 645 18.76 41.47 -32.04
CA VAL A 645 19.56 42.71 -32.10
C VAL A 645 21.00 42.42 -32.54
N ASN A 646 21.57 41.30 -32.10
CA ASN A 646 22.91 40.83 -32.49
C ASN A 646 22.95 40.18 -33.88
N HIS A 647 21.86 40.30 -34.65
CA HIS A 647 21.71 39.72 -35.98
C HIS A 647 21.72 38.19 -36.05
N GLU A 648 21.46 37.50 -34.94
CA GLU A 648 21.31 36.05 -34.91
C GLU A 648 19.92 35.63 -35.40
N THR A 649 19.84 34.39 -35.92
CA THR A 649 18.59 33.76 -36.33
C THR A 649 18.00 32.98 -35.18
N ILE A 650 16.67 33.07 -35.00
CA ILE A 650 15.96 32.37 -33.94
C ILE A 650 14.90 31.47 -34.54
N LYS A 651 14.86 30.23 -34.05
CA LYS A 651 13.82 29.27 -34.36
C LYS A 651 12.93 29.06 -33.14
N LYS A 652 11.62 29.13 -33.34
CA LYS A 652 10.60 28.88 -32.34
C LYS A 652 9.74 27.71 -32.78
N ASP A 653 9.80 26.63 -32.03
CA ASP A 653 8.92 25.49 -32.18
C ASP A 653 7.47 25.94 -31.92
N ILE A 654 6.58 25.60 -32.84
CA ILE A 654 5.14 25.86 -32.75
C ILE A 654 4.34 24.56 -32.76
N GLY A 655 4.98 23.42 -32.48
CA GLY A 655 4.35 22.10 -32.34
C GLY A 655 4.26 21.32 -33.65
N LYS A 656 4.03 20.00 -33.53
CA LYS A 656 3.92 19.05 -34.66
C LYS A 656 5.12 19.08 -35.62
N SER A 657 6.32 19.32 -35.09
CA SER A 657 7.56 19.47 -35.86
C SER A 657 7.60 20.71 -36.76
N TYR A 658 6.70 21.68 -36.58
CA TYR A 658 6.73 22.96 -37.29
C TYR A 658 7.43 24.05 -36.46
N TYR A 659 8.06 24.99 -37.15
CA TYR A 659 8.73 26.12 -36.51
C TYR A 659 8.49 27.44 -37.26
N ILE A 660 8.59 28.54 -36.52
CA ILE A 660 8.77 29.89 -37.04
C ILE A 660 10.24 30.27 -36.90
N GLU A 661 10.85 30.72 -37.98
CA GLU A 661 12.20 31.27 -37.99
C GLU A 661 12.15 32.77 -38.20
N ILE A 662 12.88 33.51 -37.35
CA ILE A 662 13.00 34.95 -37.39
C ILE A 662 14.47 35.29 -37.64
N SER A 663 14.74 35.99 -38.73
CA SER A 663 16.09 36.33 -39.20
C SER A 663 16.16 37.77 -39.73
N ASN A 664 17.36 38.28 -40.05
CA ASN A 664 17.48 39.61 -40.65
C ASN A 664 17.07 39.64 -42.12
#